data_AF-A0A2V3ZRL4-F1
#
_entry.id   AF-A0A2V3ZRL4-F1
#
_cell.length_a   1.000
_cell.length_b   1.000
_cell.length_c   1.000
_cell.angle_alpha   90.00
_cell.angle_beta   90.00
_cell.angle_gamma   90.00
#
_symmetry.space_group_name_H-M   'P 1'
#
loop_
_entity.id
_entity.type
_entity.pdbx_description
1 polymer ?
#
loop_
_entity_poly.entity_id
_entity_poly.type
_entity_poly.pdbx_seq_one_letter_code
_entity_poly.pdbx_strand_id
1 'polypeptide(L)'
;MIDQATISRIFDAAEISEVVSDFVTLKRRGVNYLGLCPFHNEKTPSFTVSPAKGIYKCFGCGKGGNSVNFIMEHEHLDYVGALKYLAKKYNIDVIEQELSPEQEKQKNDRESMMIVNSFAQKTFTHNLHQHPQGMAVGMSYLRERGFRDDIIKKFQIGFCLEEWEAFSKQAIDSGYKKEYLVKTGLSIDKESRLIDRFKGRVIFPIHGIAGRVLAFGGRTLRNDKKTAKYLNSPESEVYHKSRVLYGIFQAKKSIVQNDKCFLVEGYTDVISFHQAGIENVVASSGTALTPDQIRLIKRFTNNVTIIYDGDPAGIKASLRGIDLVLEQEVNAKVLLLPEGEDPDSFSKTMGATELTNYIEQNETDFIVFKTNLLLKDAQDDPVKRANLIIDIVRSIAIIPDAIVRSVYVRECSGILNVDERVLYTEINKIIHKRKEEAWKRNQRPDFNEPEPAKKMAENSGFLRSGNECDLEERALVRFLLNFGTEVLFRDKNENGEEVITLVGTFIISELQKDELESINPLYQLVFDQYGSNMNNADFNAKTFFRDHTNEKVSQLAADILSEPYEESKIWTKNGSFVESIIEKLKDLVPKMVNEYKGKKVRILMKEVLDEMQKAQQTGNADRMMELMQQKMVLDQIKNAISKELGNRTIL
;
A
#
# COMPACT_ATOMS: atom_id res chain seq x y z
N MET A 1 -21.62 -12.22 0.56
CA MET A 1 -20.45 -13.11 0.79
C MET A 1 -20.82 -14.49 0.25
N ILE A 2 -19.90 -15.24 -0.36
CA ILE A 2 -20.17 -16.65 -0.74
C ILE A 2 -20.01 -17.48 0.53
N ASP A 3 -20.96 -18.38 0.81
CA ASP A 3 -20.90 -19.23 2.01
C ASP A 3 -19.71 -20.21 1.95
N GLN A 4 -19.23 -20.60 3.13
CA GLN A 4 -18.03 -21.43 3.25
C GLN A 4 -18.21 -22.84 2.65
N ALA A 5 -19.44 -23.38 2.65
CA ALA A 5 -19.70 -24.69 2.06
C ALA A 5 -19.63 -24.63 0.52
N THR A 6 -20.13 -23.57 -0.10
CA THR A 6 -19.97 -23.32 -1.53
C THR A 6 -18.50 -23.08 -1.90
N ILE A 7 -17.75 -22.33 -1.10
CA ILE A 7 -16.31 -22.15 -1.30
C ILE A 7 -15.58 -23.49 -1.24
N SER A 8 -15.88 -24.34 -0.25
CA SER A 8 -15.32 -25.70 -0.15
C SER A 8 -15.63 -26.51 -1.40
N ARG A 9 -16.89 -26.55 -1.85
CA ARG A 9 -17.29 -27.25 -3.09
C ARG A 9 -16.51 -26.76 -4.32
N ILE A 10 -16.26 -25.46 -4.41
CA ILE A 10 -15.46 -24.88 -5.51
C ILE A 10 -14.01 -25.38 -5.42
N PHE A 11 -13.39 -25.37 -4.24
CA PHE A 11 -12.02 -25.87 -4.07
C PHE A 11 -11.90 -27.38 -4.28
N ASP A 12 -12.89 -28.16 -3.87
CA ASP A 12 -12.94 -29.60 -4.05
C ASP A 12 -13.03 -29.98 -5.54
N ALA A 13 -13.77 -29.20 -6.35
CA ALA A 13 -13.89 -29.43 -7.79
C ALA A 13 -12.73 -28.81 -8.59
N ALA A 14 -12.17 -27.70 -8.12
CA ALA A 14 -11.17 -26.92 -8.84
C ALA A 14 -9.74 -27.41 -8.57
N GLU A 15 -9.41 -28.61 -9.08
CA GLU A 15 -8.05 -29.14 -9.00
C GLU A 15 -7.03 -28.18 -9.61
N ILE A 16 -6.01 -27.80 -8.82
CA ILE A 16 -5.02 -26.80 -9.22
C ILE A 16 -4.30 -27.15 -10.53
N SER A 17 -3.98 -28.44 -10.75
CA SER A 17 -3.31 -28.89 -11.97
C SER A 17 -4.19 -28.69 -13.20
N GLU A 18 -5.49 -28.94 -13.10
CA GLU A 18 -6.43 -28.78 -14.21
C GLU A 18 -6.66 -27.29 -14.50
N VAL A 19 -6.93 -26.50 -13.45
CA VAL A 19 -7.18 -25.06 -13.59
C VAL A 19 -6.00 -24.35 -14.23
N VAL A 20 -4.76 -24.66 -13.82
CA VAL A 20 -3.57 -24.04 -14.41
C VAL A 20 -3.32 -24.54 -15.84
N SER A 21 -3.56 -25.82 -16.10
CA SER A 21 -3.27 -26.43 -17.42
C SER A 21 -4.10 -25.84 -18.55
N ASP A 22 -5.25 -25.21 -18.26
CA ASP A 22 -6.04 -24.46 -19.24
C ASP A 22 -5.29 -23.26 -19.84
N PHE A 23 -4.34 -22.70 -19.09
CA PHE A 23 -3.65 -21.45 -19.46
C PHE A 23 -2.15 -21.65 -19.71
N VAL A 24 -1.54 -22.64 -19.05
CA VAL A 24 -0.10 -22.85 -19.05
C VAL A 24 0.23 -24.28 -19.43
N THR A 25 1.14 -24.46 -20.39
CA THR A 25 1.66 -25.79 -20.70
C THR A 25 2.56 -26.29 -19.56
N LEU A 26 2.08 -27.31 -18.84
CA LEU A 26 2.79 -27.94 -17.74
C LEU A 26 3.46 -29.25 -18.17
N LYS A 27 4.68 -29.48 -17.70
CA LYS A 27 5.41 -30.75 -17.86
C LYS A 27 5.59 -31.42 -16.51
N ARG A 28 5.26 -32.71 -16.41
CA ARG A 28 5.40 -33.48 -15.17
C ARG A 28 6.88 -33.65 -14.80
N ARG A 29 7.23 -33.36 -13.55
CA ARG A 29 8.57 -33.55 -12.97
C ARG A 29 8.43 -34.15 -11.57
N GLY A 30 8.47 -35.49 -11.51
CA GLY A 30 8.21 -36.24 -10.28
C GLY A 30 6.74 -36.14 -9.86
N VAL A 31 6.51 -35.71 -8.61
CA VAL A 31 5.17 -35.52 -8.02
C VAL A 31 4.55 -34.15 -8.35
N ASN A 32 5.34 -33.22 -8.89
CA ASN A 32 4.91 -31.87 -9.25
C ASN A 32 4.92 -31.67 -10.77
N TYR A 33 4.34 -30.55 -11.20
CA TYR A 33 4.37 -30.08 -12.58
C TYR A 33 5.17 -28.78 -12.69
N LEU A 34 5.84 -28.58 -13.81
CA LEU A 34 6.71 -27.43 -14.09
C LEU A 34 6.34 -26.77 -15.42
N GLY A 35 6.28 -25.45 -15.47
CA GLY A 35 5.97 -24.66 -16.66
C GLY A 35 6.66 -23.29 -16.65
N LEU A 36 6.45 -22.53 -17.73
CA LEU A 36 6.81 -21.11 -17.76
C LEU A 36 5.75 -20.33 -17.00
N CYS A 37 6.17 -19.33 -16.23
CA CYS A 37 5.26 -18.50 -15.47
C CYS A 37 4.41 -17.62 -16.39
N PRO A 38 3.07 -17.62 -16.24
CA PRO A 38 2.20 -16.74 -17.03
C PRO A 38 2.24 -15.28 -16.56
N PHE A 39 2.83 -15.02 -15.39
CA PHE A 39 2.78 -13.70 -14.73
C PHE A 39 4.00 -12.83 -14.97
N HIS A 40 5.07 -13.38 -15.51
CA HIS A 40 6.28 -12.64 -15.86
C HIS A 40 7.01 -13.36 -16.99
N ASN A 41 7.74 -12.60 -17.82
CA ASN A 41 8.38 -13.16 -19.00
C ASN A 41 9.71 -13.84 -18.63
N GLU A 42 9.78 -15.16 -18.79
CA GLU A 42 10.98 -15.96 -18.51
C GLU A 42 11.27 -16.98 -19.62
N LYS A 43 12.55 -17.37 -19.76
CA LYS A 43 12.97 -18.41 -20.72
C LYS A 43 13.15 -19.78 -20.08
N THR A 44 13.36 -19.82 -18.77
CA THR A 44 13.57 -21.05 -17.99
C THR A 44 12.36 -21.30 -17.11
N PRO A 45 11.76 -22.50 -17.12
CA PRO A 45 10.60 -22.82 -16.29
C PRO A 45 10.87 -22.62 -14.79
N SER A 46 10.21 -21.65 -14.16
CA SER A 46 10.26 -21.44 -12.70
C SER A 46 8.89 -21.64 -12.02
N PHE A 47 7.84 -21.91 -12.80
CA PHE A 47 6.48 -22.07 -12.32
C PHE A 47 6.19 -23.52 -11.95
N THR A 48 6.03 -23.81 -10.67
CA THR A 48 5.77 -25.16 -10.14
C THR A 48 4.34 -25.29 -9.62
N VAL A 49 3.64 -26.35 -10.03
CA VAL A 49 2.32 -26.72 -9.51
C VAL A 49 2.43 -28.03 -8.74
N SER A 50 1.90 -28.05 -7.51
CA SER A 50 1.87 -29.22 -6.65
C SER A 50 0.44 -29.68 -6.41
N PRO A 51 -0.04 -30.73 -7.10
CA PRO A 51 -1.40 -31.25 -6.92
C PRO A 51 -1.64 -31.73 -5.49
N ALA A 52 -0.67 -32.46 -4.92
CA ALA A 52 -0.75 -32.98 -3.55
C ALA A 52 -0.93 -31.88 -2.49
N LYS A 53 -0.38 -30.68 -2.74
CA LYS A 53 -0.54 -29.52 -1.85
C LYS A 53 -1.71 -28.61 -2.25
N GLY A 54 -2.24 -28.75 -3.46
CA GLY A 54 -3.30 -27.88 -4.01
C GLY A 54 -2.84 -26.46 -4.31
N ILE A 55 -1.56 -26.23 -4.60
CA ILE A 55 -0.98 -24.88 -4.76
C ILE A 55 -0.05 -24.78 -5.98
N TYR A 56 0.18 -23.55 -6.43
CA TYR A 56 1.24 -23.18 -7.35
C TYR A 56 2.23 -22.21 -6.70
N LYS A 57 3.47 -22.20 -7.18
CA LYS A 57 4.50 -21.21 -6.82
C LYS A 57 5.42 -20.96 -8.00
N CYS A 58 5.62 -19.69 -8.32
CA CYS A 58 6.64 -19.23 -9.22
C CYS A 58 7.89 -18.83 -8.42
N PHE A 59 9.00 -19.53 -8.64
CA PHE A 59 10.26 -19.21 -7.96
C PHE A 59 11.01 -18.03 -8.61
N GLY A 60 10.64 -17.62 -9.83
CA GLY A 60 11.21 -16.44 -10.49
C GLY A 60 10.61 -15.13 -9.98
N CYS A 61 9.29 -15.02 -9.94
CA CYS A 61 8.59 -13.79 -9.56
C CYS A 61 7.94 -13.83 -8.16
N GLY A 62 8.08 -14.94 -7.43
CA GLY A 62 7.57 -15.11 -6.06
C GLY A 62 6.05 -15.31 -5.94
N LYS A 63 5.27 -15.16 -7.01
CA LYS A 63 3.80 -15.35 -6.97
C LYS A 63 3.45 -16.80 -6.64
N GLY A 64 2.50 -17.01 -5.74
CA GLY A 64 2.01 -18.33 -5.35
C GLY A 64 0.61 -18.24 -4.76
N GLY A 65 -0.09 -19.38 -4.74
CA GLY A 65 -1.47 -19.45 -4.27
C GLY A 65 -2.17 -20.75 -4.65
N ASN A 66 -3.47 -20.83 -4.38
CA ASN A 66 -4.36 -21.91 -4.81
C ASN A 66 -4.98 -21.63 -6.19
N SER A 67 -5.97 -22.44 -6.59
CA SER A 67 -6.64 -22.35 -7.90
C SER A 67 -7.39 -21.03 -8.08
N VAL A 68 -8.02 -20.51 -7.01
CA VAL A 68 -8.68 -19.21 -7.03
C VAL A 68 -7.66 -18.08 -7.20
N ASN A 69 -6.57 -18.09 -6.42
CA ASN A 69 -5.53 -17.07 -6.54
C ASN A 69 -4.89 -17.05 -7.93
N PHE A 70 -4.74 -18.22 -8.57
CA PHE A 70 -4.23 -18.29 -9.94
C PHE A 70 -5.14 -17.53 -10.92
N ILE A 71 -6.44 -17.78 -10.86
CA ILE A 71 -7.44 -17.11 -11.70
C ILE A 71 -7.52 -15.61 -11.39
N MET A 72 -7.44 -15.20 -10.12
CA MET A 72 -7.37 -13.78 -9.77
C MET A 72 -6.21 -13.08 -10.47
N GLU A 73 -5.02 -13.68 -10.39
CA GLU A 73 -3.80 -13.12 -10.97
C GLU A 73 -3.80 -13.17 -12.50
N HIS A 74 -4.31 -14.24 -13.09
CA HIS A 74 -4.32 -14.47 -14.54
C HIS A 74 -5.42 -13.66 -15.25
N GLU A 75 -6.65 -13.72 -14.74
CA GLU A 75 -7.84 -13.09 -15.33
C GLU A 75 -8.09 -11.68 -14.78
N HIS A 76 -7.25 -11.20 -13.85
CA HIS A 76 -7.38 -9.91 -13.18
C HIS A 76 -8.74 -9.73 -12.48
N LEU A 77 -9.22 -10.81 -11.84
CA LEU A 77 -10.47 -10.84 -11.10
C LEU A 77 -10.21 -10.64 -9.60
N ASP A 78 -11.20 -10.07 -8.90
CA ASP A 78 -11.23 -10.09 -7.44
C ASP A 78 -11.55 -11.51 -6.91
N TYR A 79 -11.34 -11.76 -5.61
CA TYR A 79 -11.51 -13.09 -5.02
C TYR A 79 -12.91 -13.68 -5.30
N VAL A 80 -13.95 -12.85 -5.19
CA VAL A 80 -15.34 -13.27 -5.46
C VAL A 80 -15.53 -13.53 -6.95
N GLY A 81 -14.99 -12.69 -7.84
CA GLY A 81 -15.03 -12.89 -9.28
C GLY A 81 -14.32 -14.18 -9.71
N ALA A 82 -13.18 -14.50 -9.12
CA ALA A 82 -12.45 -15.74 -9.37
C ALA A 82 -13.19 -16.98 -8.86
N LEU A 83 -13.81 -16.92 -7.67
CA LEU A 83 -14.70 -17.97 -7.18
C LEU A 83 -15.89 -18.18 -8.13
N LYS A 84 -16.51 -17.10 -8.62
CA LYS A 84 -17.61 -17.18 -9.60
C LYS A 84 -17.15 -17.76 -10.94
N TYR A 85 -15.96 -17.41 -11.40
CA TYR A 85 -15.36 -17.97 -12.61
C TYR A 85 -15.22 -19.50 -12.50
N LEU A 86 -14.64 -19.97 -11.39
CA LEU A 86 -14.46 -21.40 -11.14
C LEU A 86 -15.79 -22.12 -10.91
N ALA A 87 -16.71 -21.53 -10.14
CA ALA A 87 -18.04 -22.09 -9.91
C ALA A 87 -18.81 -22.28 -11.22
N LYS A 88 -18.77 -21.30 -12.13
CA LYS A 88 -19.38 -21.41 -13.46
C LYS A 88 -18.72 -22.51 -14.30
N LYS A 89 -17.38 -22.63 -14.25
CA LYS A 89 -16.64 -23.66 -14.99
C LYS A 89 -17.03 -25.07 -14.52
N TYR A 90 -17.19 -25.28 -13.22
CA TYR A 90 -17.50 -26.58 -12.63
C TYR A 90 -19.01 -26.79 -12.36
N ASN A 91 -19.88 -25.92 -12.90
CA ASN A 91 -21.34 -25.97 -12.70
C ASN A 91 -21.78 -26.06 -11.22
N ILE A 92 -21.14 -25.26 -10.36
CA ILE A 92 -21.48 -25.16 -8.93
C ILE A 92 -22.37 -23.95 -8.72
N ASP A 93 -23.59 -24.18 -8.22
CA ASP A 93 -24.52 -23.12 -7.86
C ASP A 93 -23.98 -22.30 -6.68
N VAL A 94 -23.75 -21.01 -6.91
CA VAL A 94 -23.32 -20.04 -5.91
C VAL A 94 -24.56 -19.35 -5.34
N ILE A 95 -24.93 -19.71 -4.11
CA ILE A 95 -26.03 -19.06 -3.39
C ILE A 95 -25.51 -17.72 -2.86
N GLU A 96 -26.04 -16.61 -3.38
CA GLU A 96 -25.67 -15.27 -2.93
C GLU A 96 -26.30 -15.00 -1.55
N GLN A 97 -25.50 -14.53 -0.59
CA GLN A 97 -26.08 -13.72 0.49
C GLN A 97 -26.53 -12.40 -0.13
N GLU A 98 -27.82 -12.11 -0.08
CA GLU A 98 -28.38 -10.80 -0.43
C GLU A 98 -27.57 -9.70 0.27
N LEU A 99 -27.10 -8.71 -0.50
CA LEU A 99 -26.53 -7.50 0.08
C LEU A 99 -27.57 -6.91 1.03
N SER A 100 -27.14 -6.36 2.17
CA SER A 100 -28.10 -5.62 2.98
C SER A 100 -28.71 -4.52 2.08
N PRO A 101 -29.99 -4.15 2.29
CA PRO A 101 -30.62 -3.09 1.49
C PRO A 101 -29.78 -1.80 1.44
N GLU A 102 -29.01 -1.54 2.49
CA GLU A 102 -28.09 -0.41 2.59
C GLU A 102 -26.82 -0.58 1.73
N GLN A 103 -26.20 -1.76 1.71
CA GLN A 103 -25.05 -2.05 0.84
C GLN A 103 -25.44 -2.07 -0.64
N GLU A 104 -26.61 -2.61 -0.96
CA GLU A 104 -27.13 -2.59 -2.33
C GLU A 104 -27.44 -1.17 -2.79
N LYS A 105 -28.06 -0.36 -1.92
CA LYS A 105 -28.29 1.06 -2.18
C LYS A 105 -26.97 1.81 -2.41
N GLN A 106 -25.96 1.60 -1.56
CA GLN A 106 -24.65 2.25 -1.71
C GLN A 106 -23.97 1.87 -3.04
N LYS A 107 -24.02 0.59 -3.41
CA LYS A 107 -23.50 0.11 -4.70
C LYS A 107 -24.24 0.75 -5.88
N ASN A 108 -25.57 0.80 -5.82
CA ASN A 108 -26.41 1.39 -6.86
C ASN A 108 -26.20 2.91 -6.98
N ASP A 109 -26.04 3.61 -5.85
CA ASP A 109 -25.73 5.03 -5.82
C ASP A 109 -24.36 5.30 -6.45
N ARG A 110 -23.34 4.52 -6.08
CA ARG A 110 -21.99 4.62 -6.65
C ARG A 110 -21.99 4.40 -8.16
N GLU A 111 -22.69 3.38 -8.65
CA GLU A 111 -22.77 3.10 -10.09
C GLU A 111 -23.54 4.20 -10.82
N SER A 112 -24.64 4.70 -10.25
CA SER A 112 -25.39 5.83 -10.81
C SER A 112 -24.53 7.09 -10.95
N MET A 113 -23.69 7.40 -9.95
CA MET A 113 -22.72 8.49 -10.03
C MET A 113 -21.69 8.28 -11.15
N MET A 114 -21.18 7.05 -11.33
CA MET A 114 -20.24 6.73 -12.40
C MET A 114 -20.86 6.90 -13.80
N ILE A 115 -22.13 6.52 -13.96
CA ILE A 115 -22.87 6.71 -15.22
C ILE A 115 -23.05 8.20 -15.49
N VAL A 116 -23.45 8.99 -14.50
CA VAL A 116 -23.60 10.45 -14.63
C VAL A 116 -22.27 11.13 -15.01
N ASN A 117 -21.17 10.75 -14.37
CA ASN A 117 -19.84 11.25 -14.75
C ASN A 117 -19.47 10.86 -16.19
N SER A 118 -19.77 9.64 -16.60
CA SER A 118 -19.51 9.17 -17.97
C SER A 118 -20.33 9.96 -19.00
N PHE A 119 -21.59 10.28 -18.68
CA PHE A 119 -22.43 11.15 -19.49
C PHE A 119 -21.84 12.56 -19.58
N ALA A 120 -21.46 13.16 -18.44
CA ALA A 120 -20.86 14.48 -18.39
C ALA A 120 -19.58 14.58 -19.22
N GLN A 121 -18.68 13.59 -19.12
CA GLN A 121 -17.47 13.57 -19.93
C GLN A 121 -17.80 13.58 -21.42
N LYS A 122 -18.71 12.70 -21.88
CA LYS A 122 -19.12 12.65 -23.29
C LYS A 122 -19.71 13.97 -23.75
N THR A 123 -20.58 14.57 -22.95
CA THR A 123 -21.21 15.87 -23.24
C THR A 123 -20.19 16.99 -23.34
N PHE A 124 -19.28 17.11 -22.37
CA PHE A 124 -18.26 18.17 -22.40
C PHE A 124 -17.28 18.00 -23.55
N THR A 125 -16.83 16.77 -23.84
CA THR A 125 -15.99 16.49 -25.01
C THR A 125 -16.73 16.80 -26.30
N HIS A 126 -18.00 16.41 -26.43
CA HIS A 126 -18.83 16.76 -27.58
C HIS A 126 -18.94 18.28 -27.75
N ASN A 127 -19.23 19.01 -26.67
CA ASN A 127 -19.36 20.46 -26.69
C ASN A 127 -18.06 21.12 -27.18
N LEU A 128 -16.90 20.68 -26.71
CA LEU A 128 -15.61 21.22 -27.15
C LEU A 128 -15.38 21.04 -28.65
N HIS A 129 -15.75 19.87 -29.21
CA HIS A 129 -15.44 19.50 -30.59
C HIS A 129 -16.52 19.87 -31.60
N GLN A 130 -17.78 20.02 -31.20
CA GLN A 130 -18.93 20.11 -32.10
C GLN A 130 -19.82 21.33 -31.85
N HIS A 131 -19.84 21.86 -30.62
CA HIS A 131 -20.69 23.02 -30.32
C HIS A 131 -19.99 24.33 -30.74
N PRO A 132 -20.68 25.27 -31.41
CA PRO A 132 -20.07 26.53 -31.86
C PRO A 132 -19.31 27.28 -30.77
N GLN A 133 -19.88 27.39 -29.56
CA GLN A 133 -19.22 28.04 -28.42
C GLN A 133 -17.97 27.27 -27.96
N GLY A 134 -18.01 25.93 -27.93
CA GLY A 134 -16.87 25.12 -27.51
C GLY A 134 -15.72 25.20 -28.51
N MET A 135 -16.02 25.21 -29.81
CA MET A 135 -15.01 25.39 -30.86
C MET A 135 -14.42 26.80 -30.86
N ALA A 136 -15.28 27.83 -30.82
CA ALA A 136 -14.84 29.22 -30.92
C ALA A 136 -14.06 29.68 -29.69
N VAL A 137 -14.44 29.22 -28.49
CA VAL A 137 -13.87 29.69 -27.22
C VAL A 137 -12.93 28.65 -26.62
N GLY A 138 -13.43 27.44 -26.34
CA GLY A 138 -12.68 26.39 -25.65
C GLY A 138 -11.51 25.82 -26.48
N MET A 139 -11.78 25.44 -27.72
CA MET A 139 -10.76 24.85 -28.60
C MET A 139 -9.72 25.89 -29.03
N SER A 140 -10.14 27.10 -29.39
CA SER A 140 -9.23 28.21 -29.70
C SER A 140 -8.24 28.45 -28.56
N TYR A 141 -8.73 28.51 -27.31
CA TYR A 141 -7.87 28.66 -26.14
C TYR A 141 -6.86 27.52 -25.96
N LEU A 142 -7.28 26.26 -26.14
CA LEU A 142 -6.38 25.11 -26.02
C LEU A 142 -5.29 25.14 -27.10
N ARG A 143 -5.65 25.54 -28.33
CA ARG A 143 -4.70 25.67 -29.43
C ARG A 143 -3.76 26.87 -29.27
N GLU A 144 -4.24 28.00 -28.77
CA GLU A 144 -3.40 29.16 -28.37
C GLU A 144 -2.38 28.77 -27.29
N ARG A 145 -2.74 27.84 -26.39
CA ARG A 145 -1.83 27.24 -25.42
C ARG A 145 -0.82 26.26 -26.02
N GLY A 146 -0.98 25.91 -27.30
CA GLY A 146 -0.14 24.96 -28.01
C GLY A 146 -0.54 23.50 -27.82
N PHE A 147 -1.75 23.19 -27.30
CA PHE A 147 -2.20 21.80 -27.19
C PHE A 147 -2.65 21.24 -28.55
N ARG A 148 -2.10 20.09 -28.92
CA ARG A 148 -2.45 19.38 -30.15
C ARG A 148 -3.75 18.59 -30.00
N ASP A 149 -4.50 18.50 -31.09
CA ASP A 149 -5.79 17.82 -31.14
C ASP A 149 -5.73 16.34 -30.73
N ASP A 150 -4.63 15.63 -31.00
CA ASP A 150 -4.44 14.23 -30.58
C ASP A 150 -4.37 14.10 -29.05
N ILE A 151 -3.66 15.03 -28.40
CA ILE A 151 -3.53 15.07 -26.93
C ILE A 151 -4.83 15.51 -26.28
N ILE A 152 -5.52 16.51 -26.83
CA ILE A 152 -6.86 16.93 -26.39
C ILE A 152 -7.82 15.73 -26.39
N LYS A 153 -7.81 14.93 -27.46
CA LYS A 153 -8.61 13.69 -27.56
C LYS A 153 -8.14 12.62 -26.56
N LYS A 154 -6.83 12.38 -26.42
CA LYS A 154 -6.24 11.40 -25.48
C LYS A 154 -6.69 11.63 -24.04
N PHE A 155 -6.72 12.89 -23.61
CA PHE A 155 -7.16 13.30 -22.27
C PHE A 155 -8.66 13.56 -22.17
N GLN A 156 -9.41 13.40 -23.27
CA GLN A 156 -10.85 13.62 -23.33
C GLN A 156 -11.26 15.01 -22.84
N ILE A 157 -10.43 16.02 -23.09
CA ILE A 157 -10.69 17.39 -22.66
C ILE A 157 -12.04 17.85 -23.23
N GLY A 158 -12.78 18.63 -22.44
CA GLY A 158 -14.11 19.09 -22.80
C GLY A 158 -14.32 20.58 -22.53
N PHE A 159 -15.54 21.04 -22.78
CA PHE A 159 -15.98 22.39 -22.49
C PHE A 159 -17.39 22.39 -21.91
N CYS A 160 -17.56 23.06 -20.77
CA CYS A 160 -18.88 23.32 -20.21
C CYS A 160 -19.34 24.69 -20.70
N LEU A 161 -20.53 24.74 -21.29
CA LEU A 161 -21.09 25.95 -21.89
C LEU A 161 -21.29 27.06 -20.85
N GLU A 162 -21.38 28.30 -21.30
CA GLU A 162 -21.46 29.47 -20.40
C GLU A 162 -22.85 29.65 -19.75
N GLU A 163 -23.88 29.09 -20.37
CA GLU A 163 -25.25 29.10 -19.87
C GLU A 163 -25.33 28.44 -18.50
N TRP A 164 -26.24 28.94 -17.66
CA TRP A 164 -26.31 28.55 -16.26
C TRP A 164 -26.77 27.12 -16.02
N GLU A 165 -27.51 26.52 -16.95
CA GLU A 165 -28.22 25.25 -16.74
C GLU A 165 -28.13 24.33 -17.96
N ALA A 166 -27.25 24.61 -18.93
CA ALA A 166 -27.23 23.89 -20.20
C ALA A 166 -26.97 22.39 -20.00
N PHE A 167 -25.93 22.04 -19.24
CA PHE A 167 -25.62 20.66 -18.92
C PHE A 167 -26.69 20.03 -18.02
N SER A 168 -27.08 20.72 -16.95
CA SER A 168 -28.05 20.24 -15.98
C SER A 168 -29.40 19.92 -16.63
N LYS A 169 -29.91 20.81 -17.49
CA LYS A 169 -31.14 20.58 -18.24
C LYS A 169 -31.00 19.40 -19.20
N GLN A 170 -29.92 19.33 -19.96
CA GLN A 170 -29.67 18.21 -20.88
C GLN A 170 -29.62 16.86 -20.14
N ALA A 171 -29.02 16.82 -18.94
CA ALA A 171 -28.96 15.61 -18.13
C ALA A 171 -30.35 15.18 -17.63
N ILE A 172 -31.16 16.11 -17.14
CA ILE A 172 -32.54 15.84 -16.70
C ILE A 172 -33.40 15.35 -17.88
N ASP A 173 -33.32 16.02 -19.03
CA ASP A 173 -34.04 15.65 -20.25
C ASP A 173 -33.60 14.26 -20.78
N SER A 174 -32.36 13.85 -20.48
CA SER A 174 -31.81 12.52 -20.81
C SER A 174 -32.14 11.45 -19.76
N GLY A 175 -32.95 11.76 -18.74
CA GLY A 175 -33.42 10.81 -17.72
C GLY A 175 -32.49 10.63 -16.50
N TYR A 176 -31.44 11.42 -16.36
CA TYR A 176 -30.57 11.37 -15.17
C TYR A 176 -31.24 12.04 -13.97
N LYS A 177 -31.06 11.46 -12.77
CA LYS A 177 -31.65 12.01 -11.56
C LYS A 177 -30.85 13.21 -11.05
N LYS A 178 -31.59 14.28 -10.67
CA LYS A 178 -31.04 15.49 -10.03
C LYS A 178 -30.08 15.18 -8.88
N GLU A 179 -30.45 14.21 -8.04
CA GLU A 179 -29.66 13.79 -6.88
C GLU A 179 -28.21 13.46 -7.24
N TYR A 180 -27.99 12.67 -8.29
CA TYR A 180 -26.64 12.24 -8.68
C TYR A 180 -25.84 13.35 -9.37
N LEU A 181 -26.50 14.30 -10.04
CA LEU A 181 -25.85 15.50 -10.57
C LEU A 181 -25.29 16.39 -9.45
N VAL A 182 -26.01 16.48 -8.34
CA VAL A 182 -25.58 17.23 -7.14
C VAL A 182 -24.52 16.45 -6.36
N LYS A 183 -24.73 15.14 -6.11
CA LYS A 183 -23.77 14.29 -5.36
C LYS A 183 -22.40 14.17 -6.04
N THR A 184 -22.35 14.15 -7.38
CA THR A 184 -21.09 14.20 -8.16
C THR A 184 -20.49 15.61 -8.26
N GLY A 185 -21.25 16.62 -7.84
CA GLY A 185 -20.85 18.02 -7.90
C GLY A 185 -20.76 18.57 -9.33
N LEU A 186 -21.46 17.99 -10.29
CA LEU A 186 -21.59 18.57 -11.64
C LEU A 186 -22.56 19.76 -11.64
N SER A 187 -23.55 19.73 -10.76
CA SER A 187 -24.56 20.76 -10.60
C SER A 187 -24.68 21.24 -9.16
N ILE A 188 -25.14 22.47 -8.96
CA ILE A 188 -25.43 23.07 -7.65
C ILE A 188 -26.93 23.33 -7.59
N ASP A 189 -27.58 22.87 -6.53
CA ASP A 189 -29.00 23.13 -6.28
C ASP A 189 -29.17 24.49 -5.59
N LYS A 190 -29.89 25.42 -6.22
CA LYS A 190 -30.24 26.73 -5.65
C LYS A 190 -31.74 26.93 -5.70
N GLU A 191 -32.43 26.63 -4.60
CA GLU A 191 -33.81 27.04 -4.27
C GLU A 191 -34.79 27.10 -5.46
N SER A 192 -34.74 26.11 -6.38
CA SER A 192 -35.56 25.88 -7.60
C SER A 192 -34.79 25.77 -8.93
N ARG A 193 -33.51 26.16 -8.99
CA ARG A 193 -32.67 26.01 -10.21
C ARG A 193 -31.49 25.09 -9.98
N LEU A 194 -31.22 24.25 -10.96
CA LEU A 194 -30.07 23.35 -10.98
C LEU A 194 -29.00 23.96 -11.89
N ILE A 195 -28.02 24.63 -11.28
CA ILE A 195 -27.00 25.37 -12.04
C ILE A 195 -25.75 24.52 -12.30
N ASP A 196 -25.15 24.70 -13.47
CA ASP A 196 -23.92 24.03 -13.88
C ASP A 196 -22.74 24.58 -13.07
N ARG A 197 -22.05 23.70 -12.33
CA ARG A 197 -20.90 24.09 -11.50
C ARG A 197 -19.75 24.63 -12.35
N PHE A 198 -19.54 24.02 -13.51
CA PHE A 198 -18.37 24.27 -14.35
C PHE A 198 -18.63 25.23 -15.52
N LYS A 199 -19.75 25.95 -15.52
CA LYS A 199 -20.13 26.86 -16.61
C LYS A 199 -18.97 27.73 -17.11
N GLY A 200 -18.82 27.80 -18.44
CA GLY A 200 -17.80 28.60 -19.12
C GLY A 200 -16.35 28.17 -18.84
N ARG A 201 -16.10 26.88 -18.57
CA ARG A 201 -14.76 26.35 -18.28
C ARG A 201 -14.36 25.28 -19.28
N VAL A 202 -13.06 25.26 -19.57
CA VAL A 202 -12.41 24.07 -20.16
C VAL A 202 -12.34 23.00 -19.08
N ILE A 203 -12.74 21.79 -19.44
CA ILE A 203 -12.93 20.67 -18.53
C ILE A 203 -11.82 19.64 -18.73
N PHE A 204 -11.20 19.26 -17.63
CA PHE A 204 -10.18 18.21 -17.52
C PHE A 204 -10.80 17.03 -16.76
N PRO A 205 -11.24 15.96 -17.45
CA PRO A 205 -11.77 14.78 -16.77
C PRO A 205 -10.68 14.12 -15.92
N ILE A 206 -11.05 13.70 -14.70
CA ILE A 206 -10.16 13.03 -13.76
C ILE A 206 -10.50 11.54 -13.77
N HIS A 207 -9.61 10.73 -14.33
CA HIS A 207 -9.78 9.29 -14.47
C HIS A 207 -9.22 8.54 -13.26
N GLY A 208 -9.90 7.46 -12.87
CA GLY A 208 -9.32 6.43 -12.00
C GLY A 208 -8.37 5.52 -12.78
N ILE A 209 -7.72 4.59 -12.09
CA ILE A 209 -6.75 3.64 -12.68
C ILE A 209 -7.36 2.82 -13.84
N ALA A 210 -8.64 2.47 -13.73
CA ALA A 210 -9.38 1.70 -14.74
C ALA A 210 -9.87 2.56 -15.93
N GLY A 211 -9.61 3.87 -15.94
CA GLY A 211 -10.05 4.78 -17.01
C GLY A 211 -11.49 5.28 -16.89
N ARG A 212 -12.24 4.87 -15.85
CA ARG A 212 -13.53 5.49 -15.54
C ARG A 212 -13.33 6.91 -15.03
N VAL A 213 -14.23 7.82 -15.40
CA VAL A 213 -14.19 9.22 -14.97
C VAL A 213 -14.80 9.35 -13.58
N LEU A 214 -14.00 9.84 -12.63
CA LEU A 214 -14.38 9.99 -11.23
C LEU A 214 -14.87 11.41 -10.93
N ALA A 215 -14.29 12.41 -11.60
CA ALA A 215 -14.52 13.82 -11.32
C ALA A 215 -14.01 14.70 -12.47
N PHE A 216 -14.07 16.02 -12.27
CA PHE A 216 -13.66 17.01 -13.24
C PHE A 216 -12.87 18.15 -12.58
N GLY A 217 -11.81 18.59 -13.25
CA GLY A 217 -11.19 19.90 -13.08
C GLY A 217 -11.71 20.87 -14.13
N GLY A 218 -11.85 22.14 -13.80
CA GLY A 218 -12.38 23.17 -14.69
C GLY A 218 -11.57 24.46 -14.64
N ARG A 219 -10.98 24.86 -15.77
CA ARG A 219 -10.24 26.12 -15.90
C ARG A 219 -11.13 27.21 -16.48
N THR A 220 -11.25 28.33 -15.78
CA THR A 220 -11.95 29.51 -16.30
C THR A 220 -11.18 30.12 -17.46
N LEU A 221 -11.92 30.60 -18.45
CA LEU A 221 -11.39 31.38 -19.56
C LEU A 221 -11.53 32.90 -19.32
N ARG A 222 -12.28 33.28 -18.28
CA ARG A 222 -12.53 34.67 -17.91
C ARG A 222 -11.44 35.19 -16.97
N ASN A 223 -10.95 36.40 -17.24
CA ASN A 223 -9.99 37.12 -16.39
C ASN A 223 -10.70 37.92 -15.28
N ASP A 224 -11.53 37.24 -14.48
CA ASP A 224 -12.12 37.84 -13.28
C ASP A 224 -11.26 37.51 -12.05
N LYS A 225 -10.69 38.55 -11.42
CA LYS A 225 -9.84 38.41 -10.23
C LYS A 225 -10.58 37.80 -9.03
N LYS A 226 -11.92 37.84 -8.99
CA LYS A 226 -12.72 37.25 -7.91
C LYS A 226 -13.01 35.76 -8.11
N THR A 227 -12.78 35.23 -9.31
CA THR A 227 -13.12 33.85 -9.66
C THR A 227 -11.86 32.99 -9.65
N ALA A 228 -11.87 31.87 -8.92
CA ALA A 228 -10.74 30.94 -8.90
C ALA A 228 -10.42 30.41 -10.32
N LYS A 229 -9.13 30.49 -10.68
CA LYS A 229 -8.59 30.07 -11.99
C LYS A 229 -8.95 28.62 -12.32
N TYR A 230 -8.83 27.75 -11.33
CA TYR A 230 -9.22 26.35 -11.40
C TYR A 230 -10.30 26.02 -10.36
N LEU A 231 -11.22 25.14 -10.75
CA LEU A 231 -12.27 24.61 -9.90
C LEU A 231 -12.29 23.08 -10.06
N ASN A 232 -12.19 22.35 -8.96
CA ASN A 232 -12.32 20.90 -8.97
C ASN A 232 -13.71 20.49 -8.47
N SER A 233 -14.18 19.31 -8.88
CA SER A 233 -15.29 18.64 -8.23
C SER A 233 -15.08 18.58 -6.70
N PRO A 234 -16.14 18.66 -5.90
CA PRO A 234 -16.07 18.39 -4.47
C PRO A 234 -15.76 16.91 -4.20
N GLU A 235 -15.47 16.57 -2.94
CA GLU A 235 -15.41 15.17 -2.49
C GLU A 235 -16.76 14.49 -2.72
N SER A 236 -16.73 13.21 -3.11
CA SER A 236 -17.92 12.37 -3.30
C SER A 236 -17.58 10.91 -3.01
N GLU A 237 -18.58 10.04 -3.02
CA GLU A 237 -18.35 8.59 -2.84
C GLU A 237 -17.43 8.01 -3.93
N VAL A 238 -17.47 8.56 -5.15
CA VAL A 238 -16.67 8.08 -6.29
C VAL A 238 -15.34 8.84 -6.46
N TYR A 239 -15.15 9.97 -5.79
CA TYR A 239 -13.97 10.81 -5.96
C TYR A 239 -13.44 11.36 -4.63
N HIS A 240 -12.21 10.94 -4.33
CA HIS A 240 -11.41 11.45 -3.22
C HIS A 240 -10.12 12.07 -3.73
N LYS A 241 -9.96 13.39 -3.59
CA LYS A 241 -8.81 14.13 -4.14
C LYS A 241 -7.50 13.58 -3.61
N SER A 242 -7.47 13.25 -2.32
CA SER A 242 -6.31 12.70 -1.63
C SER A 242 -5.89 11.30 -2.10
N ARG A 243 -6.65 10.64 -2.99
CA ARG A 243 -6.40 9.24 -3.42
C ARG A 243 -6.30 9.07 -4.93
N VAL A 244 -6.39 10.18 -5.68
CA VAL A 244 -6.40 10.15 -7.14
C VAL A 244 -5.30 11.07 -7.65
N LEU A 245 -4.62 10.62 -8.69
CA LEU A 245 -3.62 11.39 -9.41
C LEU A 245 -4.12 11.62 -10.84
N TYR A 246 -4.12 12.87 -11.28
CA TYR A 246 -4.42 13.17 -12.67
C TYR A 246 -3.37 12.58 -13.59
N GLY A 247 -3.81 12.08 -14.76
CA GLY A 247 -2.94 11.42 -15.73
C GLY A 247 -2.63 9.96 -15.44
N ILE A 248 -2.99 9.42 -14.26
CA ILE A 248 -2.59 8.04 -13.88
C ILE A 248 -3.08 6.98 -14.87
N PHE A 249 -4.27 7.14 -15.44
CA PHE A 249 -4.80 6.22 -16.45
C PHE A 249 -3.95 6.22 -17.72
N GLN A 250 -3.56 7.41 -18.18
CA GLN A 250 -2.74 7.62 -19.36
C GLN A 250 -1.28 7.18 -19.11
N ALA A 251 -0.77 7.38 -17.89
CA ALA A 251 0.65 7.23 -17.56
C ALA A 251 1.04 5.84 -17.04
N LYS A 252 0.12 5.06 -16.42
CA LYS A 252 0.45 3.81 -15.72
C LYS A 252 1.31 2.83 -16.52
N LYS A 253 1.08 2.70 -17.83
CA LYS A 253 1.87 1.81 -18.70
C LYS A 253 3.30 2.31 -18.84
N SER A 254 3.45 3.60 -19.13
CA SER A 254 4.75 4.25 -19.30
C SER A 254 5.53 4.31 -17.97
N ILE A 255 4.84 4.47 -16.83
CA ILE A 255 5.48 4.43 -15.50
C ILE A 255 6.15 3.06 -15.27
N VAL A 256 5.43 1.97 -15.54
CA VAL A 256 5.96 0.60 -15.40
C VAL A 256 7.10 0.35 -16.40
N GLN A 257 6.93 0.76 -17.67
CA GLN A 257 7.92 0.53 -18.72
C GLN A 257 9.26 1.23 -18.46
N ASN A 258 9.22 2.44 -17.91
CA ASN A 258 10.42 3.23 -17.62
C ASN A 258 10.92 3.05 -16.17
N ASP A 259 10.21 2.25 -15.37
CA ASP A 259 10.38 2.13 -13.91
C ASP A 259 10.58 3.51 -13.24
N LYS A 260 9.74 4.48 -13.60
CA LYS A 260 9.89 5.87 -13.15
C LYS A 260 8.61 6.66 -13.31
N CYS A 261 8.30 7.50 -12.33
CA CYS A 261 7.16 8.40 -12.35
C CYS A 261 7.61 9.86 -12.15
N PHE A 262 7.20 10.75 -13.04
CA PHE A 262 7.35 12.19 -12.86
C PHE A 262 6.11 12.75 -12.16
N LEU A 263 6.32 13.54 -11.11
CA LEU A 263 5.26 14.15 -10.33
C LEU A 263 5.29 15.67 -10.50
N VAL A 264 4.22 16.22 -11.08
CA VAL A 264 4.04 17.66 -11.34
C VAL A 264 2.81 18.20 -10.58
N GLU A 265 2.58 19.52 -10.57
CA GLU A 265 1.51 20.11 -9.74
C GLU A 265 0.13 20.08 -10.42
N GLY A 266 0.07 20.40 -11.71
CA GLY A 266 -1.16 20.73 -12.42
C GLY A 266 -1.54 19.82 -13.58
N TYR A 267 -2.78 19.99 -14.04
CA TYR A 267 -3.31 19.30 -15.22
C TYR A 267 -2.52 19.59 -16.49
N THR A 268 -2.23 20.88 -16.70
CA THR A 268 -1.57 21.37 -17.92
C THR A 268 -0.15 20.84 -18.04
N ASP A 269 0.52 20.69 -16.91
CA ASP A 269 1.88 20.18 -16.80
C ASP A 269 1.94 18.74 -17.30
N VAL A 270 1.04 17.89 -16.80
CA VAL A 270 0.89 16.50 -17.26
C VAL A 270 0.61 16.47 -18.75
N ILE A 271 -0.35 17.26 -19.23
CA ILE A 271 -0.72 17.28 -20.65
C ILE A 271 0.47 17.70 -21.52
N SER A 272 1.25 18.70 -21.09
CA SER A 272 2.36 19.26 -21.85
C SER A 272 3.54 18.29 -21.91
N PHE A 273 3.86 17.62 -20.80
CA PHE A 273 4.86 16.53 -20.82
C PHE A 273 4.44 15.36 -21.71
N HIS A 274 3.19 14.91 -21.62
CA HIS A 274 2.66 13.88 -22.52
C HIS A 274 2.73 14.31 -23.98
N GLN A 275 2.44 15.59 -24.24
CA GLN A 275 2.57 16.17 -25.58
C GLN A 275 4.02 16.17 -26.07
N ALA A 276 4.97 16.45 -25.18
CA ALA A 276 6.41 16.40 -25.44
C ALA A 276 6.96 14.96 -25.52
N GLY A 277 6.10 13.93 -25.42
CA GLY A 277 6.49 12.52 -25.54
C GLY A 277 6.93 11.86 -24.22
N ILE A 278 6.88 12.58 -23.11
CA ILE A 278 7.15 12.04 -21.78
C ILE A 278 5.81 11.64 -21.15
N GLU A 279 5.52 10.34 -21.16
CA GLU A 279 4.18 9.84 -20.82
C GLU A 279 4.06 9.24 -19.41
N ASN A 280 5.14 9.19 -18.64
CA ASN A 280 5.14 8.67 -17.27
C ASN A 280 4.95 9.79 -16.23
N VAL A 281 4.02 10.73 -16.49
CA VAL A 281 3.80 11.94 -15.67
C VAL A 281 2.42 11.94 -15.04
N VAL A 282 2.33 12.33 -13.77
CA VAL A 282 1.08 12.46 -13.01
C VAL A 282 1.08 13.71 -12.16
N ALA A 283 -0.10 14.16 -11.73
CA ALA A 283 -0.24 15.34 -10.85
C ALA A 283 -1.20 15.15 -9.70
N SER A 284 -0.92 15.78 -8.55
CA SER A 284 -1.87 15.88 -7.42
C SER A 284 -3.06 16.79 -7.73
N SER A 285 -2.90 17.73 -8.68
CA SER A 285 -3.99 18.45 -9.37
C SER A 285 -4.94 19.24 -8.47
N GLY A 286 -4.40 20.28 -7.84
CA GLY A 286 -5.17 21.25 -7.04
C GLY A 286 -5.36 20.86 -5.58
N THR A 287 -4.56 19.91 -5.09
CA THR A 287 -4.35 19.64 -3.67
C THR A 287 -2.85 19.43 -3.39
N ALA A 288 -2.45 19.62 -2.14
CA ALA A 288 -1.13 19.16 -1.70
C ALA A 288 -1.00 17.64 -1.92
N LEU A 289 0.21 17.19 -2.25
CA LEU A 289 0.55 15.78 -2.36
C LEU A 289 0.21 15.03 -1.06
N THR A 290 -0.33 13.82 -1.17
CA THR A 290 -0.73 13.00 -0.02
C THR A 290 0.01 11.65 0.01
N PRO A 291 0.12 11.01 1.21
CA PRO A 291 0.64 9.65 1.31
C PRO A 291 -0.15 8.61 0.48
N ASP A 292 -1.48 8.77 0.39
CA ASP A 292 -2.34 7.87 -0.40
C ASP A 292 -2.03 7.97 -1.91
N GLN A 293 -1.76 9.17 -2.43
CA GLN A 293 -1.34 9.36 -3.82
C GLN A 293 0.05 8.75 -4.07
N ILE A 294 0.98 8.88 -3.13
CA ILE A 294 2.31 8.26 -3.26
C ILE A 294 2.20 6.73 -3.21
N ARG A 295 1.37 6.17 -2.32
CA ARG A 295 1.07 4.73 -2.31
C ARG A 295 0.46 4.26 -3.63
N LEU A 296 -0.37 5.09 -4.28
CA LEU A 296 -0.88 4.79 -5.61
C LEU A 296 0.25 4.69 -6.64
N ILE A 297 1.23 5.59 -6.62
CA ILE A 297 2.42 5.53 -7.50
C ILE A 297 3.27 4.29 -7.18
N LYS A 298 3.48 4.00 -5.88
CA LYS A 298 4.27 2.86 -5.38
C LYS A 298 3.79 1.50 -5.93
N ARG A 299 2.52 1.38 -6.33
CA ARG A 299 1.98 0.18 -7.00
C ARG A 299 2.60 -0.08 -8.37
N PHE A 300 3.19 0.93 -9.01
CA PHE A 300 3.73 0.87 -10.36
C PHE A 300 5.25 1.05 -10.43
N THR A 301 5.83 1.84 -9.53
CA THR A 301 7.29 2.04 -9.43
C THR A 301 7.69 2.56 -8.05
N ASN A 302 8.92 2.29 -7.63
CA ASN A 302 9.52 2.91 -6.46
C ASN A 302 10.31 4.17 -6.79
N ASN A 303 10.41 4.60 -8.06
CA ASN A 303 11.24 5.75 -8.45
C ASN A 303 10.37 6.94 -8.84
N VAL A 304 10.46 8.02 -8.07
CA VAL A 304 9.71 9.26 -8.30
C VAL A 304 10.67 10.43 -8.44
N THR A 305 10.51 11.18 -9.54
CA THR A 305 11.18 12.48 -9.71
C THR A 305 10.13 13.59 -9.61
N ILE A 306 10.29 14.48 -8.63
CA ILE A 306 9.43 15.64 -8.43
C ILE A 306 9.88 16.76 -9.36
N ILE A 307 8.96 17.31 -10.15
CA ILE A 307 9.20 18.42 -11.09
C ILE A 307 8.09 19.46 -10.87
N TYR A 308 8.33 20.38 -9.94
CA TYR A 308 7.40 21.48 -9.64
C TYR A 308 7.92 22.81 -10.20
N ASP A 309 7.10 23.84 -10.09
CA ASP A 309 7.40 25.18 -10.60
C ASP A 309 8.73 25.71 -10.03
N GLY A 310 9.53 26.36 -10.88
CA GLY A 310 10.83 26.95 -10.53
C GLY A 310 10.73 28.23 -9.68
N ASP A 311 9.64 28.40 -8.93
CA ASP A 311 9.38 29.57 -8.08
C ASP A 311 9.52 29.21 -6.58
N PRO A 312 9.52 30.20 -5.66
CA PRO A 312 9.65 29.92 -4.23
C PRO A 312 8.56 29.02 -3.65
N ALA A 313 7.35 29.01 -4.23
CA ALA A 313 6.25 28.17 -3.77
C ALA A 313 6.44 26.71 -4.22
N GLY A 314 6.81 26.48 -5.48
CA GLY A 314 7.12 25.17 -6.05
C GLY A 314 8.35 24.53 -5.41
N ILE A 315 9.39 25.30 -5.09
CA ILE A 315 10.55 24.83 -4.32
C ILE A 315 10.12 24.35 -2.93
N LYS A 316 9.30 25.14 -2.22
CA LYS A 316 8.77 24.77 -0.90
C LYS A 316 7.86 23.54 -0.97
N ALA A 317 7.06 23.42 -2.03
CA ALA A 317 6.24 22.25 -2.29
C ALA A 317 7.09 21.01 -2.58
N SER A 318 8.20 21.15 -3.30
CA SER A 318 9.16 20.08 -3.59
C SER A 318 9.80 19.55 -2.32
N LEU A 319 10.27 20.43 -1.43
CA LEU A 319 10.84 20.04 -0.14
C LEU A 319 9.87 19.21 0.70
N ARG A 320 8.59 19.60 0.74
CA ARG A 320 7.54 18.83 1.42
C ARG A 320 7.25 17.50 0.70
N GLY A 321 7.23 17.52 -0.63
CA GLY A 321 6.99 16.34 -1.45
C GLY A 321 8.06 15.27 -1.23
N ILE A 322 9.33 15.66 -1.16
CA ILE A 322 10.46 14.77 -0.85
C ILE A 322 10.20 13.99 0.44
N ASP A 323 9.88 14.70 1.53
CA ASP A 323 9.68 14.09 2.83
C ASP A 323 8.53 13.07 2.81
N LEU A 324 7.44 13.38 2.11
CA LEU A 324 6.29 12.48 1.95
C LEU A 324 6.66 11.23 1.13
N VAL A 325 7.44 11.40 0.05
CA VAL A 325 7.88 10.30 -0.83
C VAL A 325 8.81 9.35 -0.06
N LEU A 326 9.79 9.91 0.65
CA LEU A 326 10.70 9.15 1.52
C LEU A 326 9.97 8.41 2.64
N GLU A 327 8.95 9.03 3.25
CA GLU A 327 8.12 8.41 4.30
C GLU A 327 7.39 7.15 3.81
N GLN A 328 7.04 7.10 2.53
CA GLN A 328 6.39 5.94 1.92
C GLN A 328 7.39 4.91 1.36
N GLU A 329 8.69 5.04 1.68
CA GLU A 329 9.78 4.19 1.16
C GLU A 329 9.84 4.18 -0.37
N VAL A 330 9.60 5.35 -0.97
CA VAL A 330 9.75 5.56 -2.41
C VAL A 330 11.02 6.39 -2.63
N ASN A 331 11.79 6.03 -3.65
CA ASN A 331 13.01 6.74 -4.02
C ASN A 331 12.63 8.12 -4.58
N ALA A 332 13.07 9.18 -3.91
CA ALA A 332 12.80 10.56 -4.28
C ALA A 332 14.00 11.18 -4.98
N LYS A 333 13.79 11.63 -6.22
CA LYS A 333 14.65 12.60 -6.92
C LYS A 333 13.90 13.89 -7.16
N VAL A 334 14.64 14.95 -7.46
CA VAL A 334 14.10 16.28 -7.77
C VAL A 334 14.78 16.82 -9.01
N LEU A 335 13.98 17.41 -9.89
CA LEU A 335 14.47 18.25 -10.97
C LEU A 335 14.07 19.69 -10.67
N LEU A 336 15.07 20.54 -10.42
CA LEU A 336 14.83 21.97 -10.30
C LEU A 336 14.75 22.58 -11.71
N LEU A 337 13.60 23.14 -12.04
CA LEU A 337 13.46 23.90 -13.28
C LEU A 337 14.18 25.25 -13.19
N PRO A 338 14.59 25.85 -14.32
CA PRO A 338 15.10 27.22 -14.35
C PRO A 338 14.14 28.21 -13.68
N GLU A 339 14.70 29.29 -13.13
CA GLU A 339 13.89 30.30 -12.42
C GLU A 339 12.81 30.88 -13.34
N GLY A 340 11.56 30.83 -12.86
CA GLY A 340 10.39 31.33 -13.60
C GLY A 340 9.81 30.38 -14.64
N GLU A 341 10.41 29.21 -14.85
CA GLU A 341 9.84 28.14 -15.69
C GLU A 341 8.92 27.23 -14.87
N ASP A 342 7.82 26.80 -15.49
CA ASP A 342 6.94 25.74 -14.99
C ASP A 342 7.05 24.50 -15.90
N PRO A 343 6.53 23.33 -15.50
CA PRO A 343 6.56 22.15 -16.35
C PRO A 343 5.92 22.35 -17.74
N ASP A 344 4.86 23.15 -17.86
CA ASP A 344 4.17 23.46 -19.13
C ASP A 344 5.09 24.27 -20.06
N SER A 345 5.64 25.40 -19.60
CA SER A 345 6.54 26.25 -20.37
C SER A 345 7.85 25.54 -20.71
N PHE A 346 8.44 24.84 -19.73
CA PHE A 346 9.73 24.15 -19.90
C PHE A 346 9.65 23.05 -20.95
N SER A 347 8.57 22.24 -20.93
CA SER A 347 8.38 21.13 -21.89
C SER A 347 8.28 21.59 -23.36
N LYS A 348 8.00 22.87 -23.60
CA LYS A 348 7.88 23.45 -24.95
C LYS A 348 9.21 23.95 -25.51
N THR A 349 10.25 24.04 -24.67
CA THR A 349 11.55 24.61 -25.08
C THR A 349 12.42 23.64 -25.89
N MET A 350 12.17 22.34 -25.81
CA MET A 350 13.03 21.30 -26.37
C MET A 350 12.23 20.06 -26.83
N GLY A 351 12.84 19.25 -27.70
CA GLY A 351 12.22 18.01 -28.20
C GLY A 351 12.20 16.88 -27.17
N ALA A 352 11.42 15.82 -27.43
CA ALA A 352 11.26 14.68 -26.50
C ALA A 352 12.58 14.07 -26.01
N THR A 353 13.50 13.80 -26.93
CA THR A 353 14.81 13.20 -26.65
C THR A 353 15.70 14.16 -25.85
N GLU A 354 15.70 15.44 -26.21
CA GLU A 354 16.46 16.47 -25.49
C GLU A 354 15.92 16.67 -24.08
N LEU A 355 14.60 16.70 -23.92
CA LEU A 355 13.95 16.81 -22.62
C LEU A 355 14.26 15.61 -21.73
N THR A 356 14.22 14.40 -22.28
CA THR A 356 14.57 13.18 -21.54
C THR A 356 16.03 13.22 -21.10
N ASN A 357 16.95 13.55 -22.02
CA ASN A 357 18.38 13.69 -21.70
C ASN A 357 18.63 14.79 -20.66
N TYR A 358 17.93 15.92 -20.77
CA TYR A 358 18.03 17.01 -19.81
C TYR A 358 17.61 16.54 -18.41
N ILE A 359 16.46 15.88 -18.29
CA ILE A 359 15.96 15.37 -17.01
C ILE A 359 16.96 14.36 -16.42
N GLU A 360 17.47 13.42 -17.22
CA GLU A 360 18.44 12.42 -16.74
C GLU A 360 19.75 13.04 -16.25
N GLN A 361 20.21 14.13 -16.88
CA GLN A 361 21.45 14.81 -16.53
C GLN A 361 21.30 15.78 -15.35
N ASN A 362 20.10 16.30 -15.11
CA ASN A 362 19.88 17.38 -14.14
C ASN A 362 19.02 16.97 -12.93
N GLU A 363 18.37 15.81 -12.96
CA GLU A 363 17.73 15.29 -11.76
C GLU A 363 18.76 14.92 -10.70
N THR A 364 18.47 15.27 -9.46
CA THR A 364 19.36 15.04 -8.33
C THR A 364 18.62 14.29 -7.23
N ASP A 365 19.36 13.54 -6.41
CA ASP A 365 18.80 13.04 -5.16
C ASP A 365 18.47 14.23 -4.23
N PHE A 366 17.66 13.95 -3.20
CA PHE A 366 17.20 15.01 -2.31
C PHE A 366 18.30 15.65 -1.46
N ILE A 367 19.41 14.94 -1.18
CA ILE A 367 20.54 15.47 -0.41
C ILE A 367 21.23 16.51 -1.27
N VAL A 368 21.65 16.16 -2.49
CA VAL A 368 22.28 17.09 -3.42
C VAL A 368 21.36 18.27 -3.72
N PHE A 369 20.06 18.03 -3.93
CA PHE A 369 19.08 19.10 -4.13
C PHE A 369 19.05 20.08 -2.94
N LYS A 370 18.86 19.60 -1.71
CA LYS A 370 18.81 20.45 -0.50
C LYS A 370 20.14 21.17 -0.29
N THR A 371 21.25 20.47 -0.50
CA THR A 371 22.59 21.02 -0.39
C THR A 371 22.80 22.17 -1.38
N ASN A 372 22.49 21.98 -2.67
CA ASN A 372 22.64 23.02 -3.68
C ASN A 372 21.72 24.23 -3.46
N LEU A 373 20.49 23.98 -3.00
CA LEU A 373 19.51 25.02 -2.72
C LEU A 373 19.97 25.90 -1.54
N LEU A 374 20.41 25.29 -0.45
CA LEU A 374 20.65 25.96 0.82
C LEU A 374 22.11 26.41 1.01
N LEU A 375 23.08 25.84 0.27
CA LEU A 375 24.46 26.31 0.28
C LEU A 375 24.61 27.70 -0.35
N LYS A 376 23.78 28.03 -1.36
CA LYS A 376 23.78 29.37 -1.98
C LYS A 376 23.53 30.47 -0.97
N ASP A 377 22.70 30.22 0.04
CA ASP A 377 22.39 31.16 1.12
C ASP A 377 23.38 31.09 2.30
N ALA A 378 24.15 30.00 2.38
CA ALA A 378 25.05 29.70 3.49
C ALA A 378 26.44 30.31 3.32
N GLN A 379 27.01 30.43 2.10
CA GLN A 379 28.31 31.06 1.75
C GLN A 379 29.32 31.26 2.93
N ASP A 380 29.65 30.17 3.64
CA ASP A 380 30.57 30.08 4.80
C ASP A 380 30.06 30.43 6.21
N ASP A 381 28.79 30.73 6.41
CA ASP A 381 28.17 30.88 7.74
C ASP A 381 28.03 29.50 8.44
N PRO A 382 28.73 29.26 9.57
CA PRO A 382 28.68 27.98 10.28
C PRO A 382 27.29 27.64 10.81
N VAL A 383 26.49 28.64 11.20
CA VAL A 383 25.14 28.45 11.74
C VAL A 383 24.19 28.02 10.65
N LYS A 384 24.25 28.68 9.47
CA LYS A 384 23.43 28.27 8.31
C LYS A 384 23.82 26.88 7.82
N ARG A 385 25.12 26.56 7.82
CA ARG A 385 25.61 25.22 7.48
C ARG A 385 25.09 24.16 8.46
N ALA A 386 25.07 24.45 9.76
CA ALA A 386 24.49 23.55 10.75
C ALA A 386 22.98 23.34 10.53
N ASN A 387 22.23 24.39 10.24
CA ASN A 387 20.79 24.30 9.95
C ASN A 387 20.50 23.45 8.70
N LEU A 388 21.31 23.60 7.63
CA LEU A 388 21.25 22.76 6.44
C LEU A 388 21.42 21.27 6.78
N ILE A 389 22.47 20.94 7.55
CA ILE A 389 22.73 19.55 7.97
C ILE A 389 21.51 19.01 8.74
N ILE A 390 20.96 19.79 9.68
CA ILE A 390 19.77 19.40 10.46
C ILE A 390 18.57 19.14 9.54
N ASP A 391 18.34 19.95 8.52
CA ASP A 391 17.20 19.79 7.60
C ASP A 391 17.34 18.57 6.68
N ILE A 392 18.56 18.19 6.29
CA ILE A 392 18.81 16.95 5.56
C ILE A 392 18.65 15.74 6.49
N VAL A 393 19.22 15.81 7.69
CA VAL A 393 19.09 14.77 8.74
C VAL A 393 17.62 14.53 9.09
N ARG A 394 16.80 15.58 9.15
CA ARG A 394 15.35 15.47 9.33
C ARG A 394 14.72 14.60 8.25
N SER A 395 15.01 14.82 6.97
CA SER A 395 14.47 13.98 5.89
C SER A 395 14.95 12.54 5.97
N ILE A 396 16.23 12.32 6.25
CA ILE A 396 16.77 10.96 6.44
C ILE A 396 16.05 10.25 7.59
N ALA A 397 15.75 10.95 8.68
CA ALA A 397 15.05 10.38 9.83
C ALA A 397 13.59 9.95 9.54
N ILE A 398 12.97 10.44 8.47
CA ILE A 398 11.61 10.06 8.06
C ILE A 398 11.60 8.69 7.36
N ILE A 399 12.70 8.30 6.73
CA ILE A 399 12.81 7.02 6.00
C ILE A 399 12.63 5.86 6.99
N PRO A 400 11.66 4.96 6.79
CA PRO A 400 11.42 3.84 7.72
C PRO A 400 12.54 2.80 7.77
N ASP A 401 13.08 2.42 6.61
CA ASP A 401 14.11 1.37 6.50
C ASP A 401 15.49 1.85 7.01
N ALA A 402 16.06 1.10 7.95
CA ALA A 402 17.32 1.45 8.60
C ALA A 402 18.55 1.31 7.67
N ILE A 403 18.52 0.36 6.74
CA ILE A 403 19.59 0.15 5.77
C ILE A 403 19.60 1.30 4.76
N VAL A 404 18.44 1.67 4.23
CA VAL A 404 18.29 2.82 3.34
C VAL A 404 18.76 4.10 4.02
N ARG A 405 18.37 4.32 5.29
CA ARG A 405 18.93 5.44 6.10
C ARG A 405 20.45 5.42 6.15
N SER A 406 21.05 4.26 6.41
CA SER A 406 22.52 4.14 6.52
C SER A 406 23.25 4.52 5.23
N VAL A 407 22.66 4.23 4.07
CA VAL A 407 23.21 4.62 2.76
C VAL A 407 23.17 6.14 2.59
N TYR A 408 22.02 6.77 2.89
CA TYR A 408 21.90 8.23 2.82
C TYR A 408 22.75 8.97 3.86
N VAL A 409 22.99 8.37 5.03
CA VAL A 409 23.93 8.94 6.03
C VAL A 409 25.35 8.98 5.48
N ARG A 410 25.80 7.90 4.83
CA ARG A 410 27.13 7.86 4.21
C ARG A 410 27.27 8.90 3.11
N GLU A 411 26.25 9.04 2.26
CA GLU A 411 26.24 10.04 1.18
C GLU A 411 26.24 11.47 1.72
N CYS A 412 25.39 11.77 2.71
CA CYS A 412 25.36 13.05 3.41
C CYS A 412 26.71 13.39 4.07
N SER A 413 27.35 12.42 4.71
CA SER A 413 28.68 12.55 5.31
C SER A 413 29.73 12.97 4.27
N GLY A 414 29.75 12.29 3.12
CA GLY A 414 30.67 12.58 2.02
C GLY A 414 30.47 13.98 1.42
N ILE A 415 29.22 14.38 1.18
CA ILE A 415 28.89 15.69 0.57
C ILE A 415 29.18 16.85 1.52
N LEU A 416 28.78 16.74 2.80
CA LEU A 416 28.86 17.85 3.75
C LEU A 416 30.15 17.84 4.58
N ASN A 417 30.98 16.79 4.44
CA ASN A 417 32.19 16.54 5.22
C ASN A 417 31.92 16.55 6.73
N VAL A 418 30.92 15.77 7.16
CA VAL A 418 30.49 15.62 8.56
C VAL A 418 30.64 14.17 8.97
N ASP A 419 31.14 13.91 10.18
CA ASP A 419 31.30 12.55 10.70
C ASP A 419 29.96 11.80 10.79
N GLU A 420 29.91 10.56 10.27
CA GLU A 420 28.69 9.75 10.27
C GLU A 420 28.09 9.56 11.67
N ARG A 421 28.92 9.46 12.72
CA ARG A 421 28.44 9.26 14.10
C ARG A 421 27.63 10.45 14.58
N VAL A 422 28.00 11.67 14.17
CA VAL A 422 27.26 12.89 14.49
C VAL A 422 25.88 12.85 13.82
N LEU A 423 25.83 12.46 12.54
CA LEU A 423 24.58 12.32 11.79
C LEU A 423 23.66 11.26 12.42
N TYR A 424 24.18 10.08 12.75
CA TYR A 424 23.40 9.02 13.42
C TYR A 424 22.86 9.48 14.78
N THR A 425 23.66 10.20 15.55
CA THR A 425 23.25 10.73 16.86
C THR A 425 22.06 11.68 16.70
N GLU A 426 22.10 12.58 15.72
CA GLU A 426 21.04 13.55 15.49
C GLU A 426 19.77 12.90 14.90
N ILE A 427 19.92 11.94 13.97
CA ILE A 427 18.80 11.13 13.44
C ILE A 427 18.07 10.43 14.58
N ASN A 428 18.81 9.76 15.47
CA ASN A 428 18.21 9.03 16.59
C ASN A 428 17.44 9.97 17.53
N LYS A 429 17.96 11.17 17.83
CA LYS A 429 17.23 12.18 18.61
C LYS A 429 15.89 12.56 17.97
N ILE A 430 15.88 12.78 16.66
CA ILE A 430 14.65 13.14 15.91
C ILE A 430 13.64 11.99 15.95
N ILE A 431 14.09 10.75 15.74
CA ILE A 431 13.23 9.56 15.78
C ILE A 431 12.62 9.39 17.17
N HIS A 432 13.42 9.53 18.24
CA HIS A 432 12.93 9.47 19.62
C HIS A 432 11.90 10.56 19.92
N LYS A 433 12.18 11.81 19.53
CA LYS A 433 11.25 12.93 19.73
C LYS A 433 9.90 12.70 19.01
N ARG A 434 9.92 12.20 17.77
CA ARG A 434 8.69 11.88 17.03
C ARG A 434 7.87 10.78 17.69
N LYS A 435 8.52 9.74 18.22
CA LYS A 435 7.85 8.67 18.97
C LYS A 435 7.20 9.21 20.25
N GLU A 436 7.88 10.12 20.95
CA GLU A 436 7.35 10.77 22.14
C GLU A 436 6.14 11.67 21.82
N GLU A 437 6.20 12.46 20.73
CA GLU A 437 5.10 13.31 20.27
C GLU A 437 3.88 12.49 19.82
N ALA A 438 4.09 11.41 19.07
CA ALA A 438 3.02 10.49 18.66
C ALA A 438 2.34 9.83 19.86
N TRP A 439 3.13 9.43 20.85
CA TRP A 439 2.62 8.88 22.10
C TRP A 439 1.81 9.93 22.90
N LYS A 440 2.28 11.18 23.01
CA LYS A 440 1.53 12.27 23.67
C LYS A 440 0.22 12.61 22.96
N ARG A 441 0.18 12.48 21.63
CA ARG A 441 -1.04 12.74 20.83
C ARG A 441 -2.11 11.66 21.06
N ASN A 442 -1.70 10.40 21.20
CA ASN A 442 -2.61 9.27 21.46
C ASN A 442 -3.14 9.23 22.92
N GLN A 443 -2.63 10.08 23.81
CA GLN A 443 -3.07 10.17 25.21
C GLN A 443 -3.98 11.37 25.53
N ARG A 444 -4.31 12.22 24.55
CA ARG A 444 -5.30 13.28 24.75
C ARG A 444 -6.71 12.71 24.57
N PRO A 445 -7.62 12.80 25.56
CA PRO A 445 -9.03 12.50 25.35
C PRO A 445 -9.64 13.62 24.50
N ASP A 446 -10.01 13.34 23.26
CA ASP A 446 -10.71 14.31 22.41
C ASP A 446 -12.22 14.20 22.65
N PHE A 447 -12.77 15.16 23.40
CA PHE A 447 -14.22 15.34 23.56
C PHE A 447 -14.74 16.11 22.33
N ASN A 448 -15.07 15.40 21.26
CA ASN A 448 -15.94 15.75 20.12
C ASN A 448 -15.35 15.36 18.75
N GLU A 449 -15.23 14.06 18.49
CA GLU A 449 -15.33 13.54 17.12
C GLU A 449 -16.23 12.30 17.09
N PRO A 450 -17.19 12.20 16.16
CA PRO A 450 -17.98 10.98 15.98
C PRO A 450 -17.08 9.85 15.45
N GLU A 451 -17.25 8.66 16.02
CA GLU A 451 -16.45 7.46 15.73
C GLU A 451 -16.25 7.23 14.23
N PRO A 452 -15.01 7.05 13.74
CA PRO A 452 -14.78 6.66 12.36
C PRO A 452 -15.19 5.20 12.16
N ALA A 453 -16.16 4.99 11.27
CA ALA A 453 -16.53 3.68 10.76
C ALA A 453 -15.28 2.88 10.31
N LYS A 454 -15.15 1.66 10.85
CA LYS A 454 -14.11 0.67 10.51
C LYS A 454 -14.07 0.46 8.98
N LYS A 455 -13.08 1.05 8.31
CA LYS A 455 -12.78 0.77 6.90
C LYS A 455 -11.83 -0.42 6.80
N MET A 456 -12.33 -1.50 6.19
CA MET A 456 -11.54 -2.64 5.73
C MET A 456 -10.45 -2.16 4.76
N ALA A 457 -9.19 -2.48 5.07
CA ALA A 457 -8.03 -2.15 4.26
C ALA A 457 -7.74 -3.28 3.26
N GLU A 458 -8.16 -3.08 2.02
CA GLU A 458 -7.65 -3.75 0.83
C GLU A 458 -6.39 -3.01 0.33
N ASN A 459 -5.25 -3.68 0.40
CA ASN A 459 -4.30 -3.74 -0.71
C ASN A 459 -3.23 -4.82 -0.42
N SER A 460 -3.04 -5.62 -1.46
CA SER A 460 -2.10 -6.70 -1.68
C SER A 460 -0.65 -6.21 -1.78
N GLY A 461 0.23 -6.91 -1.08
CA GLY A 461 1.68 -6.71 -1.05
C GLY A 461 2.15 -7.28 0.28
N PHE A 462 2.76 -8.47 0.26
CA PHE A 462 3.17 -9.18 1.47
C PHE A 462 3.94 -8.25 2.40
N LEU A 463 3.29 -7.93 3.52
CA LEU A 463 3.91 -7.43 4.72
C LEU A 463 4.97 -8.46 5.13
N ARG A 464 6.24 -8.19 4.83
CA ARG A 464 7.22 -8.33 5.92
C ARG A 464 6.75 -7.31 6.94
N SER A 465 5.91 -7.74 7.87
CA SER A 465 5.47 -6.84 8.91
C SER A 465 6.76 -6.41 9.61
N GLY A 466 7.01 -5.11 9.73
CA GLY A 466 8.13 -4.57 10.52
C GLY A 466 7.97 -4.85 12.02
N ASN A 467 7.22 -5.89 12.36
CA ASN A 467 6.98 -6.39 13.70
C ASN A 467 8.25 -7.07 14.21
N GLU A 468 8.70 -6.67 15.40
CA GLU A 468 9.86 -7.25 16.07
C GLU A 468 9.73 -8.77 16.27
N CYS A 469 8.50 -9.33 16.23
CA CYS A 469 8.20 -10.77 16.37
C CYS A 469 7.83 -11.53 15.07
N ASP A 470 7.93 -10.92 13.89
CA ASP A 470 7.40 -11.52 12.65
C ASP A 470 8.01 -12.90 12.33
N LEU A 471 9.31 -13.08 12.58
CA LEU A 471 10.02 -14.34 12.33
C LEU A 471 9.49 -15.48 13.21
N GLU A 472 9.29 -15.22 14.49
CA GLU A 472 8.82 -16.20 15.46
C GLU A 472 7.35 -16.51 15.23
N GLU A 473 6.50 -15.50 15.03
CA GLU A 473 5.07 -15.70 14.75
C GLU A 473 4.88 -16.50 13.45
N ARG A 474 5.64 -16.19 12.40
CA ARG A 474 5.62 -16.95 11.14
C ARG A 474 6.11 -18.39 11.33
N ALA A 475 7.12 -18.62 12.18
CA ALA A 475 7.60 -19.96 12.51
C ALA A 475 6.55 -20.77 13.29
N LEU A 476 5.85 -20.16 14.24
CA LEU A 476 4.75 -20.79 14.98
C LEU A 476 3.58 -21.15 14.06
N VAL A 477 3.15 -20.23 13.18
CA VAL A 477 2.14 -20.52 12.16
C VAL A 477 2.60 -21.68 11.26
N ARG A 478 3.87 -21.70 10.86
CA ARG A 478 4.42 -22.80 10.07
C ARG A 478 4.35 -24.14 10.80
N PHE A 479 4.66 -24.19 12.10
CA PHE A 479 4.53 -25.39 12.91
C PHE A 479 3.07 -25.86 13.00
N LEU A 480 2.14 -24.94 13.22
CA LEU A 480 0.70 -25.24 13.25
C LEU A 480 0.22 -25.84 11.93
N LEU A 481 0.54 -25.22 10.80
CA LEU A 481 0.06 -25.69 9.49
C LEU A 481 0.72 -26.99 9.05
N ASN A 482 2.03 -27.16 9.27
CA ASN A 482 2.75 -28.32 8.73
C ASN A 482 2.76 -29.54 9.65
N PHE A 483 2.80 -29.31 10.97
CA PHE A 483 3.11 -30.31 11.99
C PHE A 483 2.12 -30.30 13.16
N GLY A 484 1.01 -29.55 13.09
CA GLY A 484 0.12 -29.35 14.23
C GLY A 484 -0.49 -30.64 14.81
N THR A 485 -0.63 -31.69 14.00
CA THR A 485 -1.14 -33.02 14.39
C THR A 485 -0.04 -34.00 14.82
N GLU A 486 1.23 -33.60 14.74
CA GLU A 486 2.35 -34.44 15.19
C GLU A 486 2.42 -34.50 16.71
N VAL A 487 2.83 -35.64 17.25
CA VAL A 487 3.00 -35.83 18.70
C VAL A 487 4.26 -35.09 19.16
N LEU A 488 4.10 -34.20 20.15
CA LEU A 488 5.20 -33.45 20.75
C LEU A 488 5.72 -34.13 22.03
N PHE A 489 4.83 -34.46 22.97
CA PHE A 489 5.16 -35.14 24.23
C PHE A 489 4.24 -36.33 24.49
N ARG A 490 4.78 -37.32 25.20
CA ARG A 490 4.04 -38.47 25.75
C ARG A 490 4.37 -38.57 27.22
N ASP A 491 3.46 -38.11 28.05
CA ASP A 491 3.61 -38.12 29.51
C ASP A 491 2.61 -39.10 30.13
N LYS A 492 2.78 -39.42 31.41
CA LYS A 492 1.76 -40.15 32.18
C LYS A 492 1.11 -39.21 33.17
N ASN A 493 -0.22 -39.19 33.21
CA ASN A 493 -0.94 -38.45 34.25
C ASN A 493 -0.75 -39.10 35.62
N GLU A 494 -1.26 -38.45 36.68
CA GLU A 494 -1.18 -38.93 38.08
C GLU A 494 -1.82 -40.32 38.28
N ASN A 495 -2.70 -40.74 37.36
CA ASN A 495 -3.37 -42.05 37.36
C ASN A 495 -2.63 -43.12 36.53
N GLY A 496 -1.49 -42.77 35.93
CA GLY A 496 -0.67 -43.66 35.10
C GLY A 496 -1.12 -43.81 33.64
N GLU A 497 -2.11 -43.03 33.19
CA GLU A 497 -2.61 -43.04 31.81
C GLU A 497 -1.72 -42.17 30.92
N GLU A 498 -1.50 -42.61 29.68
CA GLU A 498 -0.68 -41.89 28.70
C GLU A 498 -1.42 -40.65 28.19
N VAL A 499 -0.84 -39.46 28.41
CA VAL A 499 -1.30 -38.18 27.89
C VAL A 499 -0.43 -37.79 26.71
N ILE A 500 -1.06 -37.63 25.56
CA ILE A 500 -0.40 -37.23 24.31
C ILE A 500 -0.63 -35.74 24.09
N THR A 501 0.46 -34.98 24.02
CA THR A 501 0.41 -33.55 23.68
C THR A 501 0.81 -33.39 22.22
N LEU A 502 -0.07 -32.84 21.39
CA LEU A 502 0.22 -32.52 19.99
C LEU A 502 0.92 -31.16 19.87
N VAL A 503 1.70 -30.96 18.81
CA VAL A 503 2.38 -29.68 18.52
C VAL A 503 1.40 -28.51 18.54
N GLY A 504 0.26 -28.65 17.87
CA GLY A 504 -0.72 -27.56 17.78
C GLY A 504 -1.38 -27.24 19.10
N THR A 505 -1.73 -28.27 19.88
CA THR A 505 -2.28 -28.10 21.23
C THR A 505 -1.29 -27.39 22.14
N PHE A 506 -0.02 -27.80 22.13
CA PHE A 506 1.02 -27.17 22.95
C PHE A 506 1.22 -25.69 22.61
N ILE A 507 1.36 -25.34 21.32
CA ILE A 507 1.58 -23.96 20.91
C ILE A 507 0.40 -23.08 21.35
N ILE A 508 -0.84 -23.48 21.05
CA ILE A 508 -2.01 -22.67 21.40
C ILE A 508 -2.19 -22.59 22.92
N SER A 509 -2.00 -23.68 23.66
CA SER A 509 -2.11 -23.64 25.12
C SER A 509 -1.07 -22.72 25.76
N GLU A 510 0.17 -22.73 25.26
CA GLU A 510 1.23 -21.87 25.78
C GLU A 510 1.02 -20.39 25.45
N LEU A 511 0.41 -20.08 24.31
CA LEU A 511 0.02 -18.71 23.95
C LEU A 511 -1.17 -18.23 24.79
N GLN A 512 -2.19 -19.06 24.97
CA GLN A 512 -3.38 -18.71 25.75
C GLN A 512 -3.10 -18.57 27.25
N LYS A 513 -2.28 -19.47 27.80
CA LYS A 513 -1.88 -19.46 29.22
C LYS A 513 -1.20 -18.14 29.62
N ASP A 514 -0.42 -17.58 28.71
CA ASP A 514 0.33 -16.33 28.94
C ASP A 514 -0.38 -15.11 28.32
N GLU A 515 -1.63 -15.28 27.84
CA GLU A 515 -2.44 -14.23 27.19
C GLU A 515 -1.70 -13.50 26.05
N LEU A 516 -0.94 -14.26 25.25
CA LEU A 516 -0.08 -13.71 24.21
C LEU A 516 -0.83 -13.51 22.90
N GLU A 517 -1.13 -12.25 22.59
CA GLU A 517 -1.66 -11.84 21.30
C GLU A 517 -0.55 -11.53 20.31
N SER A 518 -0.68 -11.99 19.07
CA SER A 518 0.19 -11.65 17.95
C SER A 518 0.05 -10.18 17.58
N ILE A 519 1.19 -9.54 17.30
CA ILE A 519 1.20 -8.14 16.80
C ILE A 519 0.69 -8.09 15.35
N ASN A 520 0.87 -9.17 14.58
CA ASN A 520 0.30 -9.29 13.24
C ASN A 520 -1.14 -9.84 13.33
N PRO A 521 -2.15 -9.08 12.88
CA PRO A 521 -3.55 -9.52 12.92
C PRO A 521 -3.84 -10.78 12.09
N LEU A 522 -3.05 -11.06 11.03
CA LEU A 522 -3.21 -12.27 10.22
C LEU A 522 -2.73 -13.50 10.96
N TYR A 523 -1.59 -13.43 11.67
CA TYR A 523 -1.13 -14.54 12.50
C TYR A 523 -2.05 -14.73 13.70
N GLN A 524 -2.54 -13.65 14.31
CA GLN A 524 -3.53 -13.71 15.38
C GLN A 524 -4.78 -14.46 14.93
N LEU A 525 -5.32 -14.10 13.75
CA LEU A 525 -6.49 -14.76 13.19
C LEU A 525 -6.24 -16.26 12.97
N VAL A 526 -5.04 -16.65 12.52
CA VAL A 526 -4.67 -18.07 12.38
C VAL A 526 -4.61 -18.77 13.74
N PHE A 527 -4.02 -18.14 14.77
CA PHE A 527 -3.97 -18.70 16.12
C PHE A 527 -5.37 -18.90 16.72
N ASP A 528 -6.24 -17.90 16.60
CA ASP A 528 -7.61 -17.96 17.13
C ASP A 528 -8.45 -19.03 16.42
N GLN A 529 -8.36 -19.08 15.10
CA GLN A 529 -9.12 -20.06 14.30
C GLN A 529 -8.58 -21.47 14.46
N TYR A 530 -7.26 -21.65 14.56
CA TYR A 530 -6.69 -22.96 14.89
C TYR A 530 -7.16 -23.38 16.29
N GLY A 531 -7.08 -22.47 17.26
CA GLY A 531 -7.52 -22.69 18.63
C GLY A 531 -8.97 -23.14 18.74
N SER A 532 -9.86 -22.46 18.02
CA SER A 532 -11.30 -22.75 18.01
C SER A 532 -11.66 -24.07 17.31
N ASN A 533 -10.82 -24.55 16.39
CA ASN A 533 -11.10 -25.74 15.58
C ASN A 533 -10.28 -26.98 15.96
N MET A 534 -9.24 -26.87 16.81
CA MET A 534 -8.33 -27.98 17.09
C MET A 534 -9.00 -29.23 17.71
N ASN A 535 -10.16 -29.04 18.36
CA ASN A 535 -10.94 -30.12 18.99
C ASN A 535 -11.96 -30.74 18.03
N ASN A 536 -12.09 -30.23 16.81
CA ASN A 536 -12.98 -30.78 15.79
C ASN A 536 -12.29 -31.94 15.07
N ALA A 537 -12.91 -33.12 15.08
CA ALA A 537 -12.35 -34.35 14.48
C ALA A 537 -12.07 -34.23 12.97
N ASP A 538 -12.81 -33.38 12.26
CA ASP A 538 -12.65 -33.18 10.81
C ASP A 538 -11.71 -32.01 10.45
N PHE A 539 -11.09 -31.37 11.45
CA PHE A 539 -10.23 -30.21 11.22
C PHE A 539 -8.87 -30.61 10.65
N ASN A 540 -8.60 -30.16 9.42
CA ASN A 540 -7.28 -30.22 8.81
C ASN A 540 -6.75 -28.81 8.56
N ALA A 541 -5.74 -28.41 9.33
CA ALA A 541 -5.19 -27.05 9.26
C ALA A 541 -4.66 -26.69 7.86
N LYS A 542 -4.05 -27.63 7.12
CA LYS A 542 -3.49 -27.36 5.79
C LYS A 542 -4.58 -26.95 4.80
N THR A 543 -5.66 -27.73 4.73
CA THR A 543 -6.77 -27.45 3.81
C THR A 543 -7.61 -26.28 4.29
N PHE A 544 -7.95 -26.24 5.58
CA PHE A 544 -8.77 -25.18 6.17
C PHE A 544 -8.19 -23.78 5.92
N PHE A 545 -6.89 -23.59 6.16
CA PHE A 545 -6.26 -22.28 5.98
C PHE A 545 -5.91 -21.99 4.51
N ARG A 546 -5.62 -23.00 3.68
CA ARG A 546 -5.42 -22.82 2.23
C ARG A 546 -6.69 -22.34 1.54
N ASP A 547 -7.84 -22.88 1.94
CA ASP A 547 -9.15 -22.68 1.31
C ASP A 547 -10.00 -21.63 2.07
N HIS A 548 -9.32 -20.81 2.88
CA HIS A 548 -9.95 -19.88 3.81
C HIS A 548 -10.70 -18.76 3.06
N THR A 549 -11.84 -18.32 3.62
CA THR A 549 -12.69 -17.25 3.05
C THR A 549 -11.98 -15.90 2.94
N ASN A 550 -11.05 -15.63 3.85
CA ASN A 550 -10.14 -14.49 3.81
C ASN A 550 -8.93 -14.78 2.89
N GLU A 551 -8.87 -14.07 1.76
CA GLU A 551 -7.81 -14.14 0.76
C GLU A 551 -6.39 -14.05 1.37
N LYS A 552 -6.17 -13.13 2.32
CA LYS A 552 -4.84 -12.92 2.91
C LYS A 552 -4.36 -14.13 3.72
N VAL A 553 -5.31 -14.82 4.38
CA VAL A 553 -5.02 -16.06 5.14
C VAL A 553 -4.76 -17.21 4.17
N SER A 554 -5.59 -17.35 3.14
CA SER A 554 -5.39 -18.33 2.06
C SER A 554 -4.02 -18.20 1.41
N GLN A 555 -3.61 -16.97 1.08
CA GLN A 555 -2.33 -16.70 0.44
C GLN A 555 -1.15 -16.96 1.38
N LEU A 556 -1.25 -16.55 2.65
CA LEU A 556 -0.26 -16.85 3.68
C LEU A 556 -0.05 -18.36 3.85
N ALA A 557 -1.15 -19.12 3.93
CA ALA A 557 -1.10 -20.57 4.04
C ALA A 557 -0.45 -21.21 2.81
N ALA A 558 -0.84 -20.79 1.60
CA ALA A 558 -0.24 -21.30 0.36
C ALA A 558 1.27 -21.03 0.32
N ASP A 559 1.72 -19.84 0.72
CA ASP A 559 3.14 -19.50 0.76
C ASP A 559 3.91 -20.36 1.76
N ILE A 560 3.42 -20.51 3.00
CA ILE A 560 4.03 -21.35 4.03
C ILE A 560 4.09 -22.83 3.60
N LEU A 561 3.07 -23.31 2.89
CA LEU A 561 3.02 -24.69 2.38
C LEU A 561 3.91 -24.89 1.14
N SER A 562 4.21 -23.82 0.39
CA SER A 562 5.01 -23.85 -0.83
C SER A 562 6.52 -23.90 -0.59
N GLU A 563 7.01 -23.32 0.49
CA GLU A 563 8.44 -23.23 0.78
C GLU A 563 9.06 -24.65 0.93
N PRO A 564 10.00 -25.07 0.04
CA PRO A 564 10.91 -26.14 0.40
C PRO A 564 11.72 -25.66 1.61
N TYR A 565 12.01 -26.56 2.53
CA TYR A 565 12.67 -26.24 3.78
C TYR A 565 13.99 -25.48 3.55
N GLU A 566 13.97 -24.14 3.66
CA GLU A 566 15.17 -23.34 3.86
C GLU A 566 15.43 -23.26 5.36
N GLU A 567 16.52 -23.89 5.78
CA GLU A 567 17.10 -23.78 7.10
C GLU A 567 17.34 -22.30 7.43
N SER A 568 16.71 -21.80 8.49
CA SER A 568 17.09 -20.50 9.07
C SER A 568 18.60 -20.43 9.31
N LYS A 569 19.20 -19.24 9.13
CA LYS A 569 20.65 -19.01 9.32
C LYS A 569 21.15 -19.23 10.76
N ILE A 570 20.26 -19.58 11.70
CA ILE A 570 20.60 -20.02 13.06
C ILE A 570 21.19 -21.45 13.05
N TRP A 571 20.88 -22.26 12.03
CA TRP A 571 21.04 -23.71 12.05
C TRP A 571 22.40 -24.25 11.55
N THR A 572 23.23 -23.44 10.89
CA THR A 572 24.55 -23.88 10.39
C THR A 572 25.68 -23.79 11.40
N LYS A 573 25.42 -23.44 12.66
CA LYS A 573 26.50 -23.20 13.64
C LYS A 573 26.95 -24.42 14.44
N ASN A 574 26.21 -25.53 14.43
CA ASN A 574 26.58 -26.76 15.15
C ASN A 574 26.46 -27.96 14.21
N GLY A 575 27.52 -28.27 13.47
CA GLY A 575 27.52 -29.39 12.53
C GLY A 575 27.33 -30.73 13.24
N SER A 576 26.28 -31.48 12.87
CA SER A 576 26.21 -32.96 12.92
C SER A 576 24.92 -33.47 12.24
N PHE A 577 25.03 -34.70 11.73
CA PHE A 577 24.11 -35.55 10.97
C PHE A 577 22.58 -35.37 11.08
N VAL A 578 21.91 -35.73 9.98
CA VAL A 578 20.48 -35.55 9.65
C VAL A 578 19.59 -36.52 10.44
N GLU A 579 19.07 -36.07 11.57
CA GLU A 579 17.82 -36.59 12.17
C GLU A 579 16.60 -36.00 11.43
N SER A 580 15.52 -36.77 11.33
CA SER A 580 14.27 -36.30 10.76
C SER A 580 13.73 -35.12 11.59
N ILE A 581 13.24 -34.06 10.95
CA ILE A 581 12.67 -32.88 11.63
C ILE A 581 11.62 -33.28 12.67
N ILE A 582 10.86 -34.35 12.41
CA ILE A 582 9.84 -34.91 13.31
C ILE A 582 10.46 -35.30 14.66
N GLU A 583 11.67 -35.87 14.66
CA GLU A 583 12.37 -36.30 15.88
C GLU A 583 12.87 -35.11 16.72
N LYS A 584 13.07 -33.96 16.07
CA LYS A 584 13.51 -32.72 16.70
C LYS A 584 12.36 -31.82 17.16
N LEU A 585 11.11 -32.10 16.81
CA LEU A 585 9.97 -31.24 17.16
C LEU A 585 9.88 -30.99 18.67
N LYS A 586 10.15 -32.02 19.49
CA LYS A 586 10.18 -31.95 20.97
C LYS A 586 11.12 -30.90 21.53
N ASP A 587 12.20 -30.57 20.81
CA ASP A 587 13.18 -29.56 21.22
C ASP A 587 12.93 -28.22 20.51
N LEU A 588 12.52 -28.27 19.24
CA LEU A 588 12.33 -27.11 18.39
C LEU A 588 11.11 -26.27 18.76
N VAL A 589 9.98 -26.93 19.02
CA VAL A 589 8.70 -26.24 19.26
C VAL A 589 8.72 -25.49 20.60
N PRO A 590 9.10 -26.09 21.74
CA PRO A 590 9.19 -25.35 23.00
C PRO A 590 10.22 -24.22 22.94
N LYS A 591 11.36 -24.45 22.28
CA LYS A 591 12.37 -23.41 22.09
C LYS A 591 11.82 -22.21 21.32
N MET A 592 11.11 -22.43 20.21
CA MET A 592 10.52 -21.35 19.41
C MET A 592 9.45 -20.58 20.19
N VAL A 593 8.61 -21.28 20.96
CA VAL A 593 7.62 -20.65 21.86
C VAL A 593 8.34 -19.76 22.89
N ASN A 594 9.41 -20.25 23.50
CA ASN A 594 10.20 -19.46 24.46
C ASN A 594 10.95 -18.29 23.82
N GLU A 595 11.44 -18.42 22.59
CA GLU A 595 12.02 -17.31 21.83
C GLU A 595 10.97 -16.21 21.57
N TYR A 596 9.74 -16.61 21.21
CA TYR A 596 8.61 -15.69 21.05
C TYR A 596 8.25 -14.98 22.37
N LYS A 597 8.08 -15.74 23.46
CA LYS A 597 7.85 -15.20 24.81
C LYS A 597 8.94 -14.21 25.21
N GLY A 598 10.21 -14.58 24.99
CA GLY A 598 11.36 -13.72 25.28
C GLY A 598 11.39 -12.43 24.45
N LYS A 599 10.86 -12.43 23.22
CA LYS A 599 10.66 -11.19 22.44
C LYS A 599 9.53 -10.34 23.00
N LYS A 600 8.38 -10.94 23.33
CA LYS A 600 7.26 -10.24 23.95
C LYS A 600 7.64 -9.56 25.26
N VAL A 601 8.37 -10.25 26.13
CA VAL A 601 8.89 -9.67 27.37
C VAL A 601 9.83 -8.49 27.09
N ARG A 602 10.69 -8.56 26.07
CA ARG A 602 11.57 -7.44 25.69
C ARG A 602 10.78 -6.22 25.20
N ILE A 603 9.70 -6.43 24.46
CA ILE A 603 8.80 -5.36 24.00
C ILE A 603 8.13 -4.71 25.22
N LEU A 604 7.53 -5.50 26.11
CA LEU A 604 6.89 -5.01 27.33
C LEU A 604 7.88 -4.27 28.24
N MET A 605 9.11 -4.77 28.39
CA MET A 605 10.15 -4.08 29.17
C MET A 605 10.49 -2.70 28.60
N LYS A 606 10.54 -2.58 27.27
CA LYS A 606 10.79 -1.28 26.61
C LYS A 606 9.64 -0.31 26.86
N GLU A 607 8.40 -0.79 26.82
CA GLU A 607 7.20 0.00 27.13
C GLU A 607 7.20 0.47 28.59
N VAL A 608 7.48 -0.43 29.54
CA VAL A 608 7.58 -0.09 30.97
C VAL A 608 8.70 0.93 31.21
N LEU A 609 9.87 0.77 30.57
CA LEU A 609 10.97 1.73 30.68
C LEU A 609 10.60 3.12 30.14
N ASP A 610 9.90 3.16 29.00
CA ASP A 610 9.41 4.41 28.43
C ASP A 610 8.40 5.05 29.40
N GLU A 611 7.44 4.29 29.94
CA GLU A 611 6.47 4.77 30.93
C GLU A 611 7.11 5.27 32.23
N MET A 612 8.19 4.63 32.70
CA MET A 612 8.94 5.09 33.87
C MET A 612 9.56 6.46 33.63
N GLN A 613 10.12 6.70 32.44
CA GLN A 613 10.65 8.02 32.07
C GLN A 613 9.56 9.09 32.08
N LYS A 614 8.34 8.76 31.63
CA LYS A 614 7.19 9.68 31.64
C LYS A 614 6.71 9.96 33.07
N ALA A 615 6.56 8.93 33.90
CA ALA A 615 6.18 9.08 35.30
C ALA A 615 7.18 9.96 36.07
N GLN A 616 8.47 9.82 35.78
CA GLN A 616 9.54 10.64 36.33
C GLN A 616 9.43 12.11 35.89
N GLN A 617 9.12 12.38 34.62
CA GLN A 617 8.94 13.74 34.11
C GLN A 617 7.69 14.43 34.70
N THR A 618 6.63 13.67 34.98
CA THR A 618 5.39 14.19 35.56
C THR A 618 5.39 14.26 37.09
N GLY A 619 6.46 13.80 37.75
CA GLY A 619 6.55 13.75 39.20
C GLY A 619 5.55 12.81 39.88
N ASN A 620 5.05 11.81 39.16
CA ASN A 620 4.05 10.87 39.67
C ASN A 620 4.74 9.69 40.36
N ALA A 621 4.96 9.82 41.67
CA ALA A 621 5.70 8.85 42.47
C ALA A 621 4.99 7.49 42.58
N ASP A 622 3.66 7.48 42.69
CA ASP A 622 2.87 6.25 42.80
C ASP A 622 2.97 5.42 41.52
N ARG A 623 2.82 6.05 40.36
CA ARG A 623 2.98 5.38 39.06
C ARG A 623 4.41 4.87 38.84
N MET A 624 5.41 5.60 39.32
CA MET A 624 6.81 5.18 39.23
C MET A 624 7.06 3.92 40.08
N MET A 625 6.46 3.82 41.27
CA MET A 625 6.56 2.65 42.13
C MET A 625 5.88 1.42 41.51
N GLU A 626 4.69 1.58 40.92
CA GLU A 626 4.00 0.52 40.17
C GLU A 626 4.86 0.00 39.01
N LEU A 627 5.43 0.90 38.21
CA LEU A 627 6.24 0.53 37.05
C LEU A 627 7.57 -0.12 37.45
N MET A 628 8.16 0.28 38.59
CA MET A 628 9.32 -0.42 39.17
C MET A 628 8.99 -1.87 39.55
N GLN A 629 7.82 -2.10 40.16
CA GLN A 629 7.35 -3.46 40.44
C GLN A 629 7.14 -4.26 39.16
N GLN A 630 6.46 -3.70 38.16
CA GLN A 630 6.26 -4.35 36.87
C GLN A 630 7.58 -4.70 36.18
N LYS A 631 8.55 -3.77 36.18
CA LYS A 631 9.90 -4.02 35.65
C LYS A 631 10.60 -5.16 36.39
N MET A 632 10.50 -5.21 37.72
CA MET A 632 11.11 -6.28 38.51
C MET A 632 10.52 -7.66 38.16
N VAL A 633 9.20 -7.74 37.99
CA VAL A 633 8.52 -8.98 37.54
C VAL A 633 8.98 -9.38 36.13
N LEU A 634 9.03 -8.43 35.20
CA LEU A 634 9.51 -8.69 33.83
C LEU A 634 10.98 -9.14 33.79
N ASP A 635 11.84 -8.57 34.63
CA ASP A 635 13.24 -9.00 34.78
C ASP A 635 13.34 -10.45 35.31
N GLN A 636 12.47 -10.84 36.25
CA GLN A 636 12.39 -12.23 36.72
C GLN A 636 11.95 -13.19 35.62
N ILE A 637 10.91 -12.83 34.86
CA ILE A 637 10.41 -13.62 33.73
C ILE A 637 11.48 -13.76 32.65
N LYS A 638 12.15 -12.66 32.27
CA LYS A 638 13.26 -12.66 31.31
C LYS A 638 14.37 -13.62 31.73
N ASN A 639 14.73 -13.63 33.02
CA ASN A 639 15.76 -14.51 33.54
C ASN A 639 15.32 -15.98 33.54
N ALA A 640 14.05 -16.27 33.81
CA ALA A 640 13.50 -17.62 33.70
C ALA A 640 13.56 -18.14 32.25
N ILE A 641 13.07 -17.35 31.28
CA ILE A 641 13.11 -17.69 29.84
C ILE A 641 14.56 -17.86 29.36
N SER A 642 15.49 -17.01 29.80
CA SER A 642 16.90 -17.09 29.42
C SER A 642 17.59 -18.37 29.92
N LYS A 643 17.19 -18.88 31.09
CA LYS A 643 17.67 -20.16 31.62
C LYS A 643 17.19 -21.32 30.76
N GLU A 644 15.92 -21.31 30.34
CA GLU A 644 15.35 -22.34 29.46
C GLU A 644 15.95 -22.30 28.05
N LEU A 645 16.33 -21.12 27.54
CA LEU A 645 17.01 -20.96 26.24
C LEU A 645 18.54 -21.19 26.29
N GLY A 646 19.11 -21.51 27.46
CA GLY A 646 20.51 -21.93 27.59
C GLY A 646 21.56 -20.82 27.65
N ASN A 647 21.30 -19.70 28.35
CA ASN A 647 22.29 -18.65 28.69
C ASN A 647 23.13 -18.10 27.51
N ARG A 648 22.53 -17.92 26.33
CA ARG A 648 23.16 -17.17 25.22
C ARG A 648 22.42 -15.87 24.95
N THR A 649 22.56 -14.93 25.87
CA THR A 649 22.23 -13.52 25.61
C THR A 649 23.50 -12.85 25.09
N ILE A 650 23.55 -12.59 23.78
CA ILE A 650 24.55 -11.66 23.22
C ILE A 650 24.13 -10.25 23.67
N LEU A 651 25.07 -9.56 24.32
CA LEU A 651 24.98 -8.20 24.85
C LEU A 651 24.58 -7.17 23.79
#